data_AF-A0A2G5B526-F1
#
_entry.id   AF-A0A2G5B526-F1
#
_cell.length_a   1.000
_cell.length_b   1.000
_cell.length_c   1.000
_cell.angle_alpha   90.00
_cell.angle_beta   90.00
_cell.angle_gamma   90.00
#
_symmetry.space_group_name_H-M   'P 1'
#
loop_
_entity.id
_entity.type
_entity.pdbx_description
1 polymer ?
#
loop_
_entity_poly.entity_id
_entity_poly.type
_entity_poly.pdbx_seq_one_letter_code
_entity_poly.pdbx_strand_id
1 'polypeptide(L)'
;MLQCRGLRFSQNCLALYGGAPARLLNAQTAWRFSRLYASATKDTTSDQQQRLIYEIRTYQKENVTIPWYMLAAQYRMTIDSIKQILGQDDTRIREQKELSVRVTQRAEQLYDKDRGRCDWEAVANEFEKPLMQCLALYDAALSTIVARSRPNITDWPVEDVEVIKSFVAKHLDSITSDNLRLASIYMNVTHDDCISINFLFGRPKMTADLHEAIKQCREDGMRWKDIHVKYPFWRSWQTLCFSYTRFGRKLPHKAARDVQIKWTKSETTRIQEILKEHYKPGNIRLAIQVATAEFAYKPKIKVKGKIIRTHKKLYLKPSKQNEAKMRRLVETHGEDWIRIGAEMRITTNQAQKLWKKCAQLHSATSAWTEDEVEILRKCIKNGIGPAEASRLVGTKRICNCANMMNTLRKSEQTGRLNVHGRQWSSVDKTRLMVLVSAFDHKAVDWAHISKELGREIKACKSQHVILNRENNNRLLRYTDATNAEARRQYEQRSGIDWAQVSQTVGLSERECLEICQFDVGKTRWTYDPDTFSWDTANKMTGFIKANYPPPTPVNYRAVSNYMWVDINDCAYMAMLLRGEVEWTDKIIARVAKLRSQGMKFKDISKQISPNLLAKRVGNVYHNNILQKLYSPISDEDKQFIKRLLDEHAETMPYEKLAAFIAGRFTSENKHPNMSRISLYAMCHPVYKARLEKAGKTNVMNQLSAGTTSVKKLAEELDLPSVLLRNLHRKAKKRTYPIKWTHDETEQLILYVQSNTLPYNWKLFSAQLGTKNGRQSYFKWLQLKKKGQL
;
A
#
# COMPACT_ATOMS: atom_id res chain seq x y z
N MET A 1 -12.65 44.00 36.32
CA MET A 1 -11.68 43.44 35.35
C MET A 1 -11.53 41.95 35.63
N LEU A 2 -11.52 41.08 34.60
CA LEU A 2 -11.23 39.66 34.75
C LEU A 2 -9.86 39.38 34.12
N GLN A 3 -8.86 39.04 34.94
CA GLN A 3 -7.48 38.86 34.51
C GLN A 3 -7.16 37.37 34.42
N CYS A 4 -7.08 36.82 33.21
CA CYS A 4 -6.75 35.41 33.00
C CYS A 4 -5.49 35.29 32.14
N ARG A 5 -4.41 34.76 32.75
CA ARG A 5 -3.11 34.45 32.10
C ARG A 5 -2.52 35.58 31.24
N GLY A 6 -2.48 36.80 31.78
CA GLY A 6 -1.68 37.91 31.23
C GLY A 6 -2.23 38.64 30.00
N LEU A 7 -3.41 38.26 29.49
CA LEU A 7 -4.05 38.98 28.38
C LEU A 7 -4.99 40.07 28.92
N ARG A 8 -4.82 41.32 28.43
CA ARG A 8 -5.73 42.44 28.68
C ARG A 8 -6.80 42.47 27.58
N PHE A 9 -8.07 42.37 27.96
CA PHE A 9 -9.21 42.55 27.06
C PHE A 9 -9.75 43.98 27.17
N SER A 10 -10.16 44.59 26.05
CA SER A 10 -10.78 45.93 26.05
C SER A 10 -12.21 45.90 26.58
N GLN A 11 -12.71 47.03 27.10
CA GLN A 11 -14.07 47.13 27.65
C GLN A 11 -15.16 46.74 26.63
N ASN A 12 -14.99 47.06 25.35
CA ASN A 12 -15.93 46.67 24.29
C ASN A 12 -16.06 45.14 24.15
N CYS A 13 -14.99 44.40 24.46
CA CYS A 13 -15.02 42.93 24.44
C CYS A 13 -15.74 42.34 25.68
N LEU A 14 -15.76 43.07 26.80
CA LEU A 14 -16.53 42.70 28.00
C LEU A 14 -18.02 43.05 27.86
N ALA A 15 -18.37 44.11 27.14
CA ALA A 15 -19.77 44.45 26.83
C ALA A 15 -20.49 43.31 26.08
N LEU A 16 -19.79 42.61 25.18
CA LEU A 16 -20.30 41.41 24.49
C LEU A 16 -20.59 40.22 25.42
N TYR A 17 -19.95 40.14 26.60
CA TYR A 17 -20.25 39.12 27.61
C TYR A 17 -21.43 39.51 28.52
N GLY A 18 -21.76 40.80 28.64
CA GLY A 18 -22.83 41.28 29.51
C GLY A 18 -24.25 41.11 28.95
N GLY A 19 -24.40 40.99 27.63
CA GLY A 19 -25.70 40.88 26.96
C GLY A 19 -26.23 39.46 26.70
N ALA A 20 -25.44 38.42 27.01
CA ALA A 20 -25.82 37.02 26.75
C ALA A 20 -26.32 36.34 28.05
N PRO A 21 -27.45 35.61 28.04
CA PRO A 21 -27.91 34.87 29.21
C PRO A 21 -26.84 33.88 29.69
N ALA A 22 -26.39 34.03 30.95
CA ALA A 22 -25.17 33.43 31.49
C ALA A 22 -25.18 31.90 31.69
N ARG A 23 -26.04 31.15 30.99
CA ARG A 23 -26.21 29.68 31.12
C ARG A 23 -25.57 28.85 30.00
N LEU A 24 -24.94 29.45 28.98
CA LEU A 24 -24.52 28.73 27.76
C LEU A 24 -23.03 28.86 27.34
N LEU A 25 -22.13 29.35 28.20
CA LEU A 25 -20.70 29.48 27.85
C LEU A 25 -19.76 28.60 28.67
N ASN A 26 -19.50 27.40 28.14
CA ASN A 26 -18.32 26.60 28.44
C ASN A 26 -17.03 27.41 28.18
N ALA A 27 -16.09 27.40 29.13
CA ALA A 27 -14.79 28.10 29.06
C ALA A 27 -13.97 27.78 27.79
N GLN A 28 -14.18 26.62 27.19
CA GLN A 28 -13.55 26.17 25.94
C GLN A 28 -13.98 27.01 24.73
N THR A 29 -15.20 27.55 24.73
CA THR A 29 -15.72 28.45 23.68
C THR A 29 -15.08 29.84 23.79
N ALA A 30 -15.00 30.39 25.01
CA ALA A 30 -14.30 31.64 25.30
C ALA A 30 -12.81 31.57 24.90
N TRP A 31 -12.15 30.43 25.17
CA TRP A 31 -10.76 30.20 24.78
C TRP A 31 -10.55 30.14 23.25
N ARG A 32 -11.50 29.55 22.51
CA ARG A 32 -11.48 29.56 21.03
C ARG A 32 -11.64 30.97 20.47
N PHE A 33 -12.57 31.76 21.00
CA PHE A 33 -12.80 33.16 20.61
C PHE A 33 -11.53 34.02 20.82
N SER A 34 -10.89 33.88 21.97
CA SER A 34 -9.63 34.59 22.29
C SER A 34 -8.48 34.25 21.33
N ARG A 35 -8.41 33.00 20.81
CA ARG A 35 -7.40 32.64 19.80
C ARG A 35 -7.70 33.22 18.41
N LEU A 36 -8.97 33.27 18.01
CA LEU A 36 -9.40 33.85 16.73
C LEU A 36 -9.07 35.34 16.65
N TYR A 37 -9.36 36.08 17.72
CA TYR A 37 -9.03 37.51 17.82
C TYR A 37 -7.52 37.78 17.72
N ALA A 38 -6.69 36.95 18.36
CA ALA A 38 -5.24 37.08 18.31
C ALA A 38 -4.64 36.83 16.90
N SER A 39 -5.27 35.99 16.07
CA SER A 39 -4.77 35.67 14.73
C SER A 39 -5.03 36.71 13.64
N ALA A 40 -5.96 37.65 13.84
CA ALA A 40 -6.43 38.60 12.81
C ALA A 40 -5.60 39.91 12.71
N THR A 41 -4.35 39.91 13.20
CA THR A 41 -3.57 41.13 13.45
C THR A 41 -2.47 41.44 12.42
N LYS A 42 -2.51 40.85 11.22
CA LYS A 42 -1.54 41.13 10.13
C LYS A 42 -2.20 41.26 8.75
N ASP A 43 -1.57 42.05 7.88
CA ASP A 43 -2.21 42.72 6.74
C ASP A 43 -2.55 41.83 5.53
N THR A 44 -3.28 42.42 4.58
CA THR A 44 -4.11 41.74 3.57
C THR A 44 -3.50 41.78 2.16
N THR A 45 -3.56 40.65 1.44
CA THR A 45 -3.06 40.47 0.06
C THR A 45 -4.13 39.79 -0.83
N SER A 46 -3.96 39.75 -2.15
CA SER A 46 -4.96 39.18 -3.09
C SER A 46 -5.29 37.70 -2.86
N ASP A 47 -4.35 36.90 -2.34
CA ASP A 47 -4.59 35.52 -1.88
C ASP A 47 -5.69 35.45 -0.80
N GLN A 48 -5.82 36.49 0.03
CA GLN A 48 -6.87 36.57 1.05
C GLN A 48 -8.23 36.93 0.44
N GLN A 49 -8.27 37.66 -0.69
CA GLN A 49 -9.52 37.92 -1.42
C GLN A 49 -10.09 36.63 -2.04
N GLN A 50 -9.23 35.76 -2.58
CA GLN A 50 -9.68 34.45 -3.09
C GLN A 50 -10.17 33.51 -1.97
N ARG A 51 -9.52 33.54 -0.80
CA ARG A 51 -10.02 32.83 0.39
C ARG A 51 -11.35 33.38 0.88
N LEU A 52 -11.49 34.71 0.94
CA LEU A 52 -12.73 35.40 1.29
C LEU A 52 -13.89 34.99 0.39
N ILE A 53 -13.72 34.96 -0.94
CA ILE A 53 -14.73 34.44 -1.87
C ILE A 53 -15.09 33.00 -1.52
N TYR A 54 -14.08 32.13 -1.39
CA TYR A 54 -14.29 30.71 -1.10
C TYR A 54 -15.02 30.48 0.23
N GLU A 55 -14.66 31.22 1.28
CA GLU A 55 -15.28 31.12 2.60
C GLU A 55 -16.72 31.66 2.57
N ILE A 56 -16.99 32.81 1.94
CA ILE A 56 -18.35 33.35 1.76
C ILE A 56 -19.24 32.36 0.98
N ARG A 57 -18.78 31.83 -0.15
CA ARG A 57 -19.53 30.85 -0.95
C ARG A 57 -19.76 29.55 -0.19
N THR A 58 -18.85 29.18 0.72
CA THR A 58 -18.99 28.01 1.60
C THR A 58 -20.10 28.24 2.64
N TYR A 59 -20.11 29.41 3.29
CA TYR A 59 -21.14 29.76 4.28
C TYR A 59 -22.52 29.99 3.67
N GLN A 60 -22.60 30.59 2.48
CA GLN A 60 -23.85 30.70 1.71
C GLN A 60 -24.43 29.32 1.36
N LYS A 61 -23.59 28.33 1.03
CA LYS A 61 -24.02 26.94 0.81
C LYS A 61 -24.46 26.20 2.08
N GLU A 62 -24.04 26.65 3.26
CA GLU A 62 -24.49 26.12 4.57
C GLU A 62 -25.73 26.88 5.11
N ASN A 63 -26.37 27.76 4.31
CA ASN A 63 -27.49 28.65 4.72
C ASN A 63 -27.18 29.55 5.93
N VAL A 64 -25.90 29.78 6.23
CA VAL A 64 -25.47 30.66 7.33
C VAL A 64 -25.29 32.08 6.81
N THR A 65 -26.28 32.95 7.06
CA THR A 65 -26.18 34.37 6.76
C THR A 65 -25.19 35.05 7.70
N ILE A 66 -23.90 35.10 7.33
CA ILE A 66 -22.91 35.90 8.06
C ILE A 66 -23.18 37.38 7.80
N PRO A 67 -23.40 38.21 8.84
CA PRO A 67 -23.62 39.64 8.65
C PRO A 67 -22.40 40.32 8.01
N TRP A 68 -22.63 41.15 6.99
CA TRP A 68 -21.57 41.79 6.20
C TRP A 68 -20.54 42.57 7.04
N TYR A 69 -20.95 43.16 8.17
CA TYR A 69 -20.05 43.85 9.09
C TYR A 69 -19.01 42.92 9.75
N MET A 70 -19.32 41.62 9.93
CA MET A 70 -18.36 40.66 10.47
C MET A 70 -17.28 40.29 9.44
N LEU A 71 -17.66 40.15 8.17
CA LEU A 71 -16.72 39.92 7.07
C LEU A 71 -15.86 41.19 6.82
N ALA A 72 -16.49 42.36 6.78
CA ALA A 72 -15.76 43.64 6.67
C ALA A 72 -14.71 43.80 7.79
N ALA A 73 -15.07 43.48 9.05
CA ALA A 73 -14.16 43.52 10.18
C ALA A 73 -13.05 42.43 10.12
N GLN A 74 -13.39 41.21 9.71
CA GLN A 74 -12.44 40.08 9.67
C GLN A 74 -11.34 40.28 8.61
N TYR A 75 -11.66 40.87 7.47
CA TYR A 75 -10.73 41.04 6.35
C TYR A 75 -10.28 42.50 6.14
N ARG A 76 -10.69 43.43 7.02
CA ARG A 76 -10.40 44.88 6.94
C ARG A 76 -10.77 45.51 5.58
N MET A 77 -11.90 45.10 5.01
CA MET A 77 -12.40 45.61 3.72
C MET A 77 -13.74 46.33 3.92
N THR A 78 -14.04 47.31 3.08
CA THR A 78 -15.39 47.92 3.08
C THR A 78 -16.41 46.90 2.57
N ILE A 79 -17.66 47.02 3.03
CA ILE A 79 -18.75 46.12 2.62
C ILE A 79 -18.91 46.12 1.10
N ASP A 80 -18.73 47.28 0.46
CA ASP A 80 -18.91 47.41 -0.99
C ASP A 80 -17.76 46.80 -1.79
N SER A 81 -16.52 46.81 -1.29
CA SER A 81 -15.43 46.02 -1.89
C SER A 81 -15.71 44.52 -1.87
N ILE A 82 -16.34 44.00 -0.81
CA ILE A 82 -16.72 42.58 -0.72
C ILE A 82 -17.83 42.25 -1.73
N LYS A 83 -18.86 43.12 -1.85
CA LYS A 83 -19.92 42.97 -2.86
C LYS A 83 -19.36 43.00 -4.29
N GLN A 84 -18.46 43.93 -4.60
CA GLN A 84 -17.85 44.07 -5.93
C GLN A 84 -17.08 42.80 -6.33
N ILE A 85 -16.31 42.23 -5.41
CA ILE A 85 -15.55 40.99 -5.63
C ILE A 85 -16.48 39.79 -5.89
N LEU A 86 -17.61 39.69 -5.17
CA LEU A 86 -18.60 38.64 -5.41
C LEU A 86 -19.31 38.81 -6.77
N GLY A 87 -19.65 40.05 -7.14
CA GLY A 87 -20.23 40.35 -8.46
C GLY A 87 -19.31 39.99 -9.62
N GLN A 88 -18.01 40.23 -9.48
CA GLN A 88 -17.00 39.80 -10.47
C GLN A 88 -16.91 38.27 -10.58
N ASP A 89 -17.01 37.54 -9.46
CA ASP A 89 -17.03 36.08 -9.43
C ASP A 89 -18.32 35.50 -10.05
N ASP A 90 -19.48 36.09 -9.77
CA ASP A 90 -20.77 35.71 -10.39
C ASP A 90 -20.76 35.89 -11.92
N THR A 91 -20.21 37.01 -12.42
CA THR A 91 -20.04 37.25 -13.86
C THR A 91 -19.11 36.22 -14.50
N ARG A 92 -17.95 35.96 -13.90
CA ARG A 92 -16.99 34.96 -14.37
C ARG A 92 -17.58 33.54 -14.43
N ILE A 93 -18.38 33.16 -13.43
CA ILE A 93 -19.07 31.85 -13.41
C ILE A 93 -20.11 31.77 -14.54
N ARG A 94 -20.80 32.87 -14.85
CA ARG A 94 -21.77 32.96 -15.95
C ARG A 94 -21.08 32.80 -17.32
N GLU A 95 -20.03 33.58 -17.56
CA GLU A 95 -19.20 33.50 -18.78
C GLU A 95 -18.63 32.09 -19.00
N GLN A 96 -18.16 31.43 -17.94
CA GLN A 96 -17.65 30.06 -18.03
C GLN A 96 -18.73 29.04 -18.38
N LYS A 97 -19.97 29.20 -17.89
CA LYS A 97 -21.12 28.37 -18.29
C LYS A 97 -21.50 28.61 -19.75
N GLU A 98 -21.61 29.86 -20.18
CA GLU A 98 -21.90 30.22 -21.58
C GLU A 98 -20.83 29.71 -22.55
N LEU A 99 -19.57 29.69 -22.14
CA LEU A 99 -18.48 29.07 -22.89
C LEU A 99 -18.64 27.54 -22.97
N SER A 100 -18.97 26.88 -21.84
CA SER A 100 -19.20 25.43 -21.79
C SER A 100 -20.35 24.98 -22.71
N VAL A 101 -21.46 25.73 -22.72
CA VAL A 101 -22.58 25.51 -23.66
C VAL A 101 -22.11 25.59 -25.11
N ARG A 102 -21.39 26.65 -25.49
CA ARG A 102 -20.90 26.86 -26.87
C ARG A 102 -19.90 25.77 -27.30
N VAL A 103 -18.96 25.40 -26.43
CA VAL A 103 -18.00 24.30 -26.70
C VAL A 103 -18.74 22.98 -26.90
N THR A 104 -19.79 22.72 -26.13
CA THR A 104 -20.60 21.50 -26.24
C THR A 104 -21.37 21.45 -27.55
N GLN A 105 -22.13 22.51 -27.88
CA GLN A 105 -22.86 22.63 -29.15
C GLN A 105 -21.95 22.50 -30.38
N ARG A 106 -20.73 23.05 -30.30
CA ARG A 106 -19.78 22.96 -31.42
C ARG A 106 -19.15 21.58 -31.56
N ALA A 107 -18.86 20.90 -30.45
CA ALA A 107 -18.44 19.50 -30.46
C ALA A 107 -19.51 18.58 -31.06
N GLU A 108 -20.80 18.89 -30.91
CA GLU A 108 -21.90 18.17 -31.57
C GLU A 108 -21.89 18.35 -33.09
N GLN A 109 -21.71 19.58 -33.57
CA GLN A 109 -21.63 19.89 -35.00
C GLN A 109 -20.43 19.22 -35.69
N LEU A 110 -19.34 19.03 -34.95
CA LEU A 110 -18.09 18.42 -35.42
C LEU A 110 -17.97 16.93 -35.06
N TYR A 111 -19.11 16.26 -34.81
CA TYR A 111 -19.15 14.82 -34.53
C TYR A 111 -19.16 13.98 -35.81
N ASP A 112 -18.06 13.28 -36.05
CA ASP A 112 -17.94 12.28 -37.10
C ASP A 112 -18.68 11.01 -36.66
N LYS A 113 -19.79 10.69 -37.36
CA LYS A 113 -20.62 9.52 -37.06
C LYS A 113 -19.95 8.20 -37.43
N ASP A 114 -19.11 8.18 -38.46
CA ASP A 114 -18.47 6.97 -38.99
C ASP A 114 -17.28 6.57 -38.09
N ARG A 115 -16.51 7.55 -37.62
CA ARG A 115 -15.46 7.34 -36.60
C ARG A 115 -16.04 7.29 -35.19
N GLY A 116 -17.23 7.85 -34.99
CA GLY A 116 -17.96 7.93 -33.73
C GLY A 116 -17.30 8.81 -32.67
N ARG A 117 -16.64 9.90 -33.06
CA ARG A 117 -15.94 10.86 -32.16
C ARG A 117 -15.92 12.27 -32.75
N CYS A 118 -15.79 13.30 -31.90
CA CYS A 118 -15.71 14.69 -32.33
C CYS A 118 -14.30 15.06 -32.85
N ASP A 119 -14.22 16.01 -33.79
CA ASP A 119 -12.95 16.67 -34.13
C ASP A 119 -12.60 17.72 -33.05
N TRP A 120 -11.98 17.23 -31.99
CA TRP A 120 -11.58 18.06 -30.86
C TRP A 120 -10.40 19.00 -31.17
N GLU A 121 -9.60 18.75 -32.20
CA GLU A 121 -8.53 19.67 -32.61
C GLU A 121 -9.15 20.87 -33.34
N ALA A 122 -10.17 20.68 -34.18
CA ALA A 122 -10.96 21.77 -34.75
C ALA A 122 -11.70 22.60 -33.68
N VAL A 123 -12.35 21.96 -32.69
CA VAL A 123 -12.98 22.67 -31.56
C VAL A 123 -11.95 23.48 -30.76
N ALA A 124 -10.76 22.94 -30.49
CA ALA A 124 -9.71 23.63 -29.76
C ALA A 124 -9.23 24.90 -30.47
N ASN A 125 -9.03 24.81 -31.79
CA ASN A 125 -8.60 25.93 -32.62
C ASN A 125 -9.66 27.03 -32.70
N GLU A 126 -10.94 26.69 -32.88
CA GLU A 126 -12.04 27.66 -33.03
C GLU A 126 -12.30 28.49 -31.77
N PHE A 127 -12.11 27.91 -30.58
CA PHE A 127 -12.24 28.64 -29.30
C PHE A 127 -10.92 29.25 -28.80
N GLU A 128 -9.84 29.19 -29.60
CA GLU A 128 -8.48 29.63 -29.27
C GLU A 128 -8.01 29.11 -27.90
N LYS A 129 -8.24 27.82 -27.60
CA LYS A 129 -7.97 27.22 -26.30
C LYS A 129 -7.22 25.90 -26.41
N PRO A 130 -6.38 25.56 -25.40
CA PRO A 130 -5.76 24.24 -25.34
C PRO A 130 -6.81 23.13 -25.40
N LEU A 131 -6.55 22.11 -26.21
CA LEU A 131 -7.40 20.90 -26.36
C LEU A 131 -7.95 20.37 -25.03
N MET A 132 -7.07 20.26 -24.03
CA MET A 132 -7.42 19.78 -22.68
C MET A 132 -8.40 20.69 -21.94
N GLN A 133 -8.38 22.01 -22.21
CA GLN A 133 -9.33 22.97 -21.65
C GLN A 133 -10.69 22.87 -22.33
N CYS A 134 -10.75 22.68 -23.66
CA CYS A 134 -12.01 22.44 -24.36
C CYS A 134 -12.67 21.11 -23.94
N LEU A 135 -11.88 20.03 -23.79
CA LEU A 135 -12.35 18.75 -23.26
C LEU A 135 -12.88 18.87 -21.81
N ALA A 136 -12.32 19.77 -21.00
CA ALA A 136 -12.78 20.03 -19.63
C ALA A 136 -13.99 20.98 -19.56
N LEU A 137 -14.26 21.74 -20.64
CA LEU A 137 -15.43 22.62 -20.78
C LEU A 137 -16.64 21.90 -21.41
N TYR A 138 -16.44 20.73 -22.02
CA TYR A 138 -17.52 19.92 -22.57
C TYR A 138 -18.45 19.38 -21.48
N ASP A 139 -19.74 19.70 -21.58
CA ASP A 139 -20.76 19.19 -20.68
C ASP A 139 -21.56 18.07 -21.36
N ALA A 140 -21.20 16.83 -21.01
CA ALA A 140 -21.88 15.64 -21.51
C ALA A 140 -23.36 15.56 -21.10
N ALA A 141 -23.83 16.32 -20.10
CA ALA A 141 -25.25 16.38 -19.72
C ALA A 141 -26.07 17.32 -20.63
N LEU A 142 -25.40 18.21 -21.38
CA LEU A 142 -26.01 19.10 -22.37
C LEU A 142 -25.88 18.57 -23.80
N SER A 143 -25.15 17.47 -24.01
CA SER A 143 -24.90 16.86 -25.30
C SER A 143 -25.91 15.76 -25.64
N THR A 144 -26.34 15.73 -26.89
CA THR A 144 -27.13 14.65 -27.51
C THR A 144 -26.27 13.45 -27.94
N ILE A 145 -24.94 13.58 -27.93
CA ILE A 145 -24.03 12.49 -28.31
C ILE A 145 -23.91 11.48 -27.18
N VAL A 146 -24.46 10.29 -27.42
CA VAL A 146 -24.32 9.14 -26.53
C VAL A 146 -22.91 8.58 -26.61
N ALA A 147 -22.23 8.50 -25.46
CA ALA A 147 -20.93 7.88 -25.33
C ALA A 147 -21.00 6.37 -25.65
N ARG A 148 -20.11 5.89 -26.52
CA ARG A 148 -20.10 4.48 -26.96
C ARG A 148 -19.60 3.56 -25.85
N SER A 149 -20.22 2.39 -25.67
CA SER A 149 -19.69 1.36 -24.77
C SER A 149 -18.92 0.28 -25.52
N ARG A 150 -17.75 -0.09 -24.96
CA ARG A 150 -16.82 -1.09 -25.49
C ARG A 150 -16.15 -1.87 -24.33
N PRO A 151 -16.91 -2.73 -23.64
CA PRO A 151 -16.47 -3.37 -22.40
C PRO A 151 -15.42 -4.46 -22.59
N ASN A 152 -15.28 -5.05 -23.79
CA ASN A 152 -14.26 -6.04 -24.09
C ASN A 152 -13.19 -5.45 -25.01
N ILE A 153 -11.94 -5.91 -24.87
CA ILE A 153 -10.83 -5.50 -25.74
C ILE A 153 -11.03 -5.87 -27.23
N THR A 154 -11.90 -6.85 -27.51
CA THR A 154 -12.32 -7.22 -28.87
C THR A 154 -13.21 -6.17 -29.55
N ASP A 155 -13.80 -5.27 -28.76
CA ASP A 155 -14.78 -4.29 -29.21
C ASP A 155 -14.08 -2.97 -29.60
N TRP A 156 -12.75 -2.92 -29.48
CA TRP A 156 -11.90 -1.79 -29.80
C TRP A 156 -11.11 -2.04 -31.11
N PRO A 157 -11.37 -1.27 -32.18
CA PRO A 157 -10.53 -1.24 -33.37
C PRO A 157 -9.08 -0.84 -33.04
N VAL A 158 -8.14 -1.28 -33.87
CA VAL A 158 -6.70 -1.01 -33.67
C VAL A 158 -6.42 0.49 -33.72
N GLU A 159 -7.10 1.18 -34.61
CA GLU A 159 -7.02 2.62 -34.86
C GLU A 159 -7.43 3.42 -33.62
N ASP A 160 -8.55 3.05 -32.98
CA ASP A 160 -8.99 3.71 -31.75
C ASP A 160 -8.04 3.41 -30.57
N VAL A 161 -7.43 2.22 -30.55
CA VAL A 161 -6.39 1.84 -29.58
C VAL A 161 -5.08 2.62 -29.79
N GLU A 162 -4.75 3.01 -31.01
CA GLU A 162 -3.58 3.84 -31.31
C GLU A 162 -3.84 5.33 -31.06
N VAL A 163 -5.04 5.81 -31.38
CA VAL A 163 -5.45 7.20 -31.11
C VAL A 163 -5.49 7.46 -29.61
N ILE A 164 -6.10 6.59 -28.79
CA ILE A 164 -6.09 6.77 -27.33
C ILE A 164 -4.68 6.70 -26.73
N LYS A 165 -3.80 5.80 -27.20
CA LYS A 165 -2.40 5.76 -26.75
C LYS A 165 -1.65 7.05 -27.10
N SER A 166 -1.85 7.55 -28.32
CA SER A 166 -1.22 8.79 -28.80
C SER A 166 -1.72 9.99 -28.00
N PHE A 167 -3.02 10.08 -27.72
CA PHE A 167 -3.61 11.10 -26.86
C PHE A 167 -3.02 11.04 -25.43
N VAL A 168 -3.00 9.85 -24.80
CA VAL A 168 -2.41 9.65 -23.46
C VAL A 168 -0.94 10.05 -23.44
N ALA A 169 -0.15 9.66 -24.44
CA ALA A 169 1.28 9.96 -24.51
C ALA A 169 1.60 11.45 -24.83
N LYS A 170 0.74 12.13 -25.60
CA LYS A 170 0.91 13.52 -26.05
C LYS A 170 0.37 14.55 -25.04
N HIS A 171 -0.66 14.18 -24.26
CA HIS A 171 -1.42 15.15 -23.46
C HIS A 171 -1.57 14.80 -21.96
N LEU A 172 -1.25 13.58 -21.50
CA LEU A 172 -1.45 13.17 -20.10
C LEU A 172 -0.14 12.85 -19.38
N ASP A 173 0.36 13.78 -18.56
CA ASP A 173 1.54 13.58 -17.69
C ASP A 173 1.39 12.42 -16.69
N SER A 174 0.14 12.11 -16.33
CA SER A 174 -0.18 11.02 -15.42
C SER A 174 -1.54 10.39 -15.73
N ILE A 175 -1.66 9.11 -15.41
CA ILE A 175 -2.86 8.31 -15.63
C ILE A 175 -3.72 8.35 -14.36
N THR A 176 -4.50 9.41 -14.22
CA THR A 176 -5.51 9.60 -13.16
C THR A 176 -6.92 9.37 -13.70
N SER A 177 -7.92 9.22 -12.82
CA SER A 177 -9.33 9.10 -13.25
C SER A 177 -9.80 10.33 -14.04
N ASP A 178 -9.46 11.54 -13.57
CA ASP A 178 -9.89 12.78 -14.25
C ASP A 178 -9.22 12.94 -15.62
N ASN A 179 -7.93 12.58 -15.75
CA ASN A 179 -7.23 12.59 -17.03
C ASN A 179 -7.80 11.53 -18.00
N LEU A 180 -8.27 10.39 -17.49
CA LEU A 180 -8.95 9.37 -18.29
C LEU A 180 -10.38 9.77 -18.68
N ARG A 181 -11.05 10.63 -17.90
CA ARG A 181 -12.34 11.24 -18.28
C ARG A 181 -12.17 12.18 -19.48
N LEU A 182 -11.07 12.95 -19.53
CA LEU A 182 -10.75 13.77 -20.70
C LEU A 182 -10.44 12.88 -21.93
N ALA A 183 -9.76 11.75 -21.75
CA ALA A 183 -9.57 10.76 -22.81
C ALA A 183 -10.89 10.07 -23.24
N SER A 184 -11.83 9.84 -22.33
CA SER A 184 -13.13 9.22 -22.65
C SER A 184 -14.04 10.18 -23.43
N ILE A 185 -14.01 11.47 -23.11
CA ILE A 185 -14.64 12.55 -23.89
C ILE A 185 -13.99 12.66 -25.28
N TYR A 186 -12.65 12.66 -25.35
CA TYR A 186 -11.91 12.72 -26.61
C TYR A 186 -12.24 11.56 -27.56
N MET A 187 -12.34 10.33 -27.02
CA MET A 187 -12.66 9.12 -27.78
C MET A 187 -14.17 8.88 -28.00
N ASN A 188 -15.03 9.68 -27.37
CA ASN A 188 -16.48 9.44 -27.22
C ASN A 188 -16.80 7.98 -26.82
N VAL A 189 -16.30 7.57 -25.65
CA VAL A 189 -16.53 6.26 -25.03
C VAL A 189 -16.89 6.42 -23.56
N THR A 190 -17.50 5.40 -22.95
CA THR A 190 -17.76 5.44 -21.50
C THR A 190 -16.45 5.50 -20.70
N HIS A 191 -16.49 6.17 -19.55
CA HIS A 191 -15.34 6.32 -18.67
C HIS A 191 -14.80 4.97 -18.16
N ASP A 192 -15.68 4.04 -17.81
CA ASP A 192 -15.33 2.71 -17.32
C ASP A 192 -14.64 1.85 -18.39
N ASP A 193 -15.05 1.99 -19.65
CA ASP A 193 -14.38 1.33 -20.79
C ASP A 193 -13.00 1.95 -21.04
N CYS A 194 -12.88 3.27 -20.89
CA CYS A 194 -11.62 4.00 -20.96
C CYS A 194 -10.63 3.58 -19.84
N ILE A 195 -11.13 3.43 -18.60
CA ILE A 195 -10.37 2.86 -17.48
C ILE A 195 -9.95 1.42 -17.80
N SER A 196 -10.86 0.60 -18.34
CA SER A 196 -10.62 -0.82 -18.59
C SER A 196 -9.57 -1.04 -19.70
N ILE A 197 -9.69 -0.36 -20.83
CA ILE A 197 -8.71 -0.46 -21.93
C ILE A 197 -7.34 0.09 -21.51
N ASN A 198 -7.31 1.16 -20.72
CA ASN A 198 -6.05 1.74 -20.25
C ASN A 198 -5.41 0.94 -19.10
N PHE A 199 -6.20 0.27 -18.25
CA PHE A 199 -5.70 -0.76 -17.35
C PHE A 199 -5.10 -1.94 -18.13
N LEU A 200 -5.67 -2.27 -19.29
CA LEU A 200 -5.11 -3.24 -20.24
C LEU A 200 -3.85 -2.72 -20.96
N PHE A 201 -3.65 -1.41 -21.17
CA PHE A 201 -2.33 -0.87 -21.56
C PHE A 201 -1.31 -0.93 -20.40
N GLY A 202 -1.76 -0.74 -19.17
CA GLY A 202 -0.93 -0.85 -17.96
C GLY A 202 -0.51 -2.29 -17.63
N ARG A 203 -1.36 -3.27 -17.95
CA ARG A 203 -1.11 -4.72 -17.80
C ARG A 203 -1.83 -5.52 -18.91
N PRO A 204 -1.26 -5.56 -20.13
CA PRO A 204 -1.83 -6.34 -21.22
C PRO A 204 -2.02 -7.80 -20.80
N LYS A 205 -3.14 -8.38 -21.23
CA LYS A 205 -3.38 -9.81 -21.04
C LYS A 205 -2.62 -10.53 -22.13
N MET A 206 -1.49 -11.16 -21.79
CA MET A 206 -0.79 -12.06 -22.71
C MET A 206 -1.78 -13.13 -23.19
N THR A 207 -1.98 -13.23 -24.51
CA THR A 207 -2.80 -14.27 -25.16
C THR A 207 -1.91 -15.43 -25.62
N ALA A 208 -2.52 -16.53 -26.09
CA ALA A 208 -1.75 -17.66 -26.62
C ALA A 208 -0.98 -17.29 -27.89
N ASP A 209 -1.65 -16.64 -28.83
CA ASP A 209 -1.11 -16.29 -30.14
C ASP A 209 -0.01 -15.23 -30.01
N LEU A 210 -0.23 -14.24 -29.14
CA LEU A 210 0.78 -13.23 -28.81
C LEU A 210 1.99 -13.85 -28.10
N HIS A 211 1.79 -14.80 -27.19
CA HIS A 211 2.89 -15.51 -26.56
C HIS A 211 3.71 -16.31 -27.59
N GLU A 212 3.06 -16.94 -28.56
CA GLU A 212 3.75 -17.70 -29.61
C GLU A 212 4.48 -16.77 -30.59
N ALA A 213 3.90 -15.64 -31.00
CA ALA A 213 4.56 -14.65 -31.83
C ALA A 213 5.79 -14.01 -31.13
N ILE A 214 5.69 -13.74 -29.83
CA ILE A 214 6.83 -13.30 -29.00
C ILE A 214 7.87 -14.41 -28.85
N LYS A 215 7.45 -15.67 -28.70
CA LYS A 215 8.35 -16.84 -28.64
C LYS A 215 9.13 -16.98 -29.94
N GLN A 216 8.47 -16.90 -31.10
CA GLN A 216 9.11 -16.92 -32.41
C GLN A 216 10.18 -15.84 -32.50
N CYS A 217 9.83 -14.57 -32.21
CA CYS A 217 10.82 -13.48 -32.20
C CYS A 217 11.99 -13.71 -31.22
N ARG A 218 11.80 -14.48 -30.13
CA ARG A 218 12.86 -14.87 -29.19
C ARG A 218 13.73 -16.03 -29.70
N GLU A 219 13.17 -16.92 -30.50
CA GLU A 219 13.85 -18.03 -31.17
C GLU A 219 14.66 -17.52 -32.37
N ASP A 220 14.13 -16.53 -33.10
CA ASP A 220 14.81 -15.73 -34.13
C ASP A 220 15.90 -14.77 -33.54
N GLY A 221 16.19 -14.86 -32.25
CA GLY A 221 17.29 -14.14 -31.57
C GLY A 221 17.02 -12.71 -31.12
N MET A 222 15.86 -12.10 -31.43
CA MET A 222 15.59 -10.69 -31.08
C MET A 222 15.63 -10.44 -29.57
N ARG A 223 16.23 -9.33 -29.13
CA ARG A 223 16.33 -8.99 -27.69
C ARG A 223 15.00 -8.45 -27.18
N TRP A 224 14.75 -8.54 -25.88
CA TRP A 224 13.50 -8.04 -25.27
C TRP A 224 13.18 -6.57 -25.55
N LYS A 225 14.20 -5.72 -25.73
CA LYS A 225 14.01 -4.32 -26.15
C LYS A 225 13.44 -4.23 -27.57
N ASP A 226 14.00 -5.01 -28.49
CA ASP A 226 13.65 -4.97 -29.92
C ASP A 226 12.26 -5.62 -30.15
N ILE A 227 11.93 -6.68 -29.39
CA ILE A 227 10.57 -7.26 -29.35
C ILE A 227 9.56 -6.30 -28.72
N HIS A 228 9.97 -5.48 -27.74
CA HIS A 228 9.10 -4.45 -27.16
C HIS A 228 8.78 -3.34 -28.17
N VAL A 229 9.71 -2.98 -29.07
CA VAL A 229 9.41 -2.08 -30.19
C VAL A 229 8.38 -2.69 -31.14
N LYS A 230 8.49 -4.00 -31.45
CA LYS A 230 7.50 -4.73 -32.28
C LYS A 230 6.13 -4.93 -31.60
N TYR A 231 6.08 -4.94 -30.27
CA TYR A 231 4.85 -5.09 -29.48
C TYR A 231 4.76 -3.98 -28.40
N PRO A 232 4.54 -2.71 -28.79
CA PRO A 232 4.76 -1.53 -27.94
C PRO A 232 3.69 -1.31 -26.86
N PHE A 233 2.58 -2.05 -26.89
CA PHE A 233 1.46 -1.92 -25.95
C PHE A 233 1.78 -2.36 -24.51
N TRP A 234 3.00 -2.83 -24.22
CA TRP A 234 3.47 -3.03 -22.85
C TRP A 234 4.17 -1.77 -22.32
N ARG A 235 3.85 -1.35 -21.09
CA ARG A 235 4.50 -0.18 -20.43
C ARG A 235 6.04 -0.24 -20.40
N SER A 236 6.65 -1.41 -20.45
CA SER A 236 8.09 -1.57 -20.63
C SER A 236 8.49 -2.98 -21.09
N TRP A 237 9.68 -3.13 -21.67
CA TRP A 237 10.25 -4.44 -22.00
C TRP A 237 10.40 -5.38 -20.79
N GLN A 238 10.60 -4.86 -19.57
CA GLN A 238 10.56 -5.71 -18.36
C GLN A 238 9.15 -6.23 -18.07
N THR A 239 8.11 -5.43 -18.34
CA THR A 239 6.71 -5.80 -18.14
C THR A 239 6.25 -6.85 -19.16
N LEU A 240 6.67 -6.69 -20.43
CA LEU A 240 6.57 -7.69 -21.50
C LEU A 240 7.21 -9.03 -21.05
N CYS A 241 8.50 -9.01 -20.69
CA CYS A 241 9.25 -10.21 -20.30
C CYS A 241 8.66 -10.90 -19.06
N PHE A 242 8.24 -10.13 -18.05
CA PHE A 242 7.59 -10.66 -16.85
C PHE A 242 6.25 -11.32 -17.19
N SER A 243 5.44 -10.71 -18.05
CA SER A 243 4.12 -11.22 -18.42
C SER A 243 4.20 -12.43 -19.33
N TYR A 244 5.15 -12.48 -20.28
CA TYR A 244 5.52 -13.69 -21.03
C TYR A 244 5.86 -14.84 -20.08
N THR A 245 6.83 -14.60 -19.17
CA THR A 245 7.28 -15.60 -18.18
C THR A 245 6.14 -16.06 -17.24
N ARG A 246 5.18 -15.17 -16.94
CA ARG A 246 4.03 -15.47 -16.09
C ARG A 246 2.92 -16.21 -16.85
N PHE A 247 2.72 -15.93 -18.13
CA PHE A 247 1.77 -16.62 -18.99
C PHE A 247 2.23 -18.04 -19.30
N GLY A 248 3.52 -18.25 -19.60
CA GLY A 248 4.11 -19.60 -19.69
C GLY A 248 4.02 -20.44 -18.39
N ARG A 249 3.67 -19.83 -17.25
CA ARG A 249 3.33 -20.52 -15.98
C ARG A 249 1.83 -20.60 -15.68
N LYS A 250 0.98 -19.92 -16.46
CA LYS A 250 -0.47 -19.74 -16.24
C LYS A 250 -1.33 -20.33 -17.35
N LEU A 251 -0.78 -20.56 -18.55
CA LEU A 251 -1.37 -21.49 -19.50
C LEU A 251 -1.76 -22.74 -18.71
N PRO A 252 -3.00 -23.23 -18.82
CA PRO A 252 -3.32 -24.51 -18.23
C PRO A 252 -2.36 -25.51 -18.85
N HIS A 253 -1.65 -26.26 -18.01
CA HIS A 253 -1.15 -27.57 -18.41
C HIS A 253 -2.36 -28.52 -18.56
N LYS A 254 -3.33 -28.17 -19.44
CA LYS A 254 -3.86 -29.15 -20.36
C LYS A 254 -2.63 -29.80 -20.97
N ALA A 255 -2.56 -31.13 -20.88
CA ALA A 255 -1.48 -31.85 -21.49
C ALA A 255 -1.60 -31.72 -23.01
N ALA A 256 -0.99 -30.67 -23.58
CA ALA A 256 -0.05 -30.92 -24.67
C ALA A 256 0.81 -32.05 -24.13
N ARG A 257 0.56 -33.28 -24.63
CA ARG A 257 1.10 -34.51 -24.07
C ARG A 257 2.56 -34.24 -23.82
N ASP A 258 2.98 -34.45 -22.57
CA ASP A 258 4.39 -34.45 -22.22
C ASP A 258 5.02 -35.36 -23.27
N VAL A 259 5.74 -34.76 -24.23
CA VAL A 259 6.79 -35.46 -24.93
C VAL A 259 7.79 -35.71 -23.82
N GLN A 260 7.45 -36.76 -23.07
CA GLN A 260 8.31 -37.43 -22.16
C GLN A 260 9.46 -37.79 -23.07
N ILE A 261 10.52 -37.01 -22.94
CA ILE A 261 11.85 -37.50 -23.23
C ILE A 261 11.94 -38.72 -22.34
N LYS A 262 11.58 -39.88 -22.92
CA LYS A 262 11.43 -41.15 -22.24
C LYS A 262 12.83 -41.49 -21.83
N TRP A 263 13.15 -41.16 -20.58
CA TRP A 263 14.43 -41.48 -20.01
C TRP A 263 14.54 -42.99 -19.99
N THR A 264 15.38 -43.53 -20.87
CA THR A 264 15.55 -44.98 -20.98
C THR A 264 16.10 -45.53 -19.66
N LYS A 265 16.07 -46.86 -19.49
CA LYS A 265 16.73 -47.49 -18.34
C LYS A 265 18.23 -47.13 -18.35
N SER A 266 18.91 -47.25 -19.50
CA SER A 266 20.33 -46.92 -19.65
C SER A 266 20.65 -45.46 -19.31
N GLU A 267 19.94 -44.48 -19.87
CA GLU A 267 20.13 -43.05 -19.53
C GLU A 267 19.87 -42.79 -18.04
N THR A 268 18.89 -43.48 -17.44
CA THR A 268 18.59 -43.35 -16.02
C THR A 268 19.67 -43.98 -15.13
N THR A 269 20.29 -45.09 -15.56
CA THR A 269 21.44 -45.71 -14.90
C THR A 269 22.66 -44.83 -15.02
N ARG A 270 22.96 -44.30 -16.21
CA ARG A 270 24.10 -43.42 -16.46
C ARG A 270 24.03 -42.12 -15.64
N ILE A 271 22.83 -41.54 -15.45
CA ILE A 271 22.64 -40.41 -14.52
C ILE A 271 22.92 -40.80 -13.05
N GLN A 272 22.72 -42.06 -12.66
CA GLN A 272 23.10 -42.54 -11.32
C GLN A 272 24.62 -42.71 -11.20
N GLU A 273 25.31 -43.12 -12.25
CA GLU A 273 26.78 -43.18 -12.33
C GLU A 273 27.41 -41.80 -12.25
N ILE A 274 26.95 -40.83 -13.05
CA ILE A 274 27.40 -39.43 -12.97
C ILE A 274 27.15 -38.84 -11.56
N LEU A 275 26.07 -39.28 -10.88
CA LEU A 275 25.81 -38.94 -9.47
C LEU A 275 26.65 -39.72 -8.44
N LYS A 276 27.29 -40.84 -8.82
CA LYS A 276 28.31 -41.52 -8.00
C LYS A 276 29.71 -40.94 -8.22
N GLU A 277 30.03 -40.54 -9.44
CA GLU A 277 31.34 -40.03 -9.88
C GLU A 277 31.54 -38.56 -9.51
N HIS A 278 30.57 -37.69 -9.84
CA HIS A 278 30.76 -36.23 -9.89
C HIS A 278 29.94 -35.44 -8.86
N TYR A 279 29.27 -36.10 -7.92
CA TYR A 279 28.52 -35.44 -6.83
C TYR A 279 29.35 -35.38 -5.55
N LYS A 280 29.57 -34.17 -5.03
CA LYS A 280 30.12 -33.95 -3.67
C LYS A 280 28.98 -33.57 -2.71
N PRO A 281 28.96 -34.05 -1.44
CA PRO A 281 27.89 -33.73 -0.49
C PRO A 281 27.59 -32.23 -0.43
N GLY A 282 26.32 -31.86 -0.62
CA GLY A 282 25.88 -30.46 -0.70
C GLY A 282 26.14 -29.71 -2.01
N ASN A 283 26.99 -30.21 -2.92
CA ASN A 283 27.31 -29.57 -4.21
C ASN A 283 27.04 -30.48 -5.42
N ILE A 284 25.85 -30.32 -6.02
CA ILE A 284 25.40 -31.04 -7.21
C ILE A 284 25.77 -30.35 -8.54
N ARG A 285 26.51 -29.22 -8.52
CA ARG A 285 26.78 -28.42 -9.73
C ARG A 285 27.60 -29.19 -10.77
N LEU A 286 28.65 -29.90 -10.34
CA LEU A 286 29.54 -30.64 -11.23
C LEU A 286 28.80 -31.79 -11.94
N ALA A 287 28.06 -32.63 -11.18
CA ALA A 287 27.19 -33.64 -11.77
C ALA A 287 26.12 -33.08 -12.73
N ILE A 288 25.61 -31.86 -12.51
CA ILE A 288 24.72 -31.18 -13.46
C ILE A 288 25.48 -30.73 -14.71
N GLN A 289 26.72 -30.25 -14.60
CA GLN A 289 27.53 -29.84 -15.75
C GLN A 289 27.89 -31.05 -16.62
N VAL A 290 28.45 -32.11 -16.04
CA VAL A 290 28.84 -33.34 -16.75
C VAL A 290 27.65 -33.94 -17.50
N ALA A 291 26.54 -34.22 -16.81
CA ALA A 291 25.35 -34.76 -17.47
C ALA A 291 24.68 -33.78 -18.46
N THR A 292 24.85 -32.46 -18.33
CA THR A 292 24.37 -31.52 -19.37
C THR A 292 25.20 -31.62 -20.64
N ALA A 293 26.50 -31.88 -20.55
CA ALA A 293 27.35 -32.15 -21.70
C ALA A 293 27.05 -33.54 -22.30
N GLU A 294 26.99 -34.57 -21.46
CA GLU A 294 26.76 -35.96 -21.89
C GLU A 294 25.36 -36.17 -22.52
N PHE A 295 24.34 -35.48 -22.01
CA PHE A 295 22.98 -35.46 -22.56
C PHE A 295 22.68 -34.17 -23.35
N ALA A 296 23.64 -33.64 -24.10
CA ALA A 296 23.48 -32.40 -24.88
C ALA A 296 22.29 -32.44 -25.87
N TYR A 297 21.97 -33.62 -26.40
CA TYR A 297 20.80 -33.87 -27.26
C TYR A 297 19.43 -33.78 -26.53
N LYS A 298 19.43 -33.55 -25.21
CA LYS A 298 18.23 -33.31 -24.40
C LYS A 298 18.26 -31.87 -23.84
N PRO A 299 17.11 -31.16 -23.74
CA PRO A 299 17.07 -29.82 -23.18
C PRO A 299 17.68 -29.75 -21.76
N LYS A 300 18.67 -28.88 -21.58
CA LYS A 300 19.40 -28.62 -20.32
C LYS A 300 18.53 -28.53 -19.07
N ILE A 301 17.32 -27.96 -19.19
CA ILE A 301 16.33 -27.88 -18.10
C ILE A 301 15.76 -29.25 -17.71
N LYS A 302 15.45 -30.11 -18.69
CA LYS A 302 14.94 -31.48 -18.48
C LYS A 302 16.05 -32.37 -17.90
N VAL A 303 17.29 -32.26 -18.40
CA VAL A 303 18.49 -32.94 -17.87
C VAL A 303 18.70 -32.57 -16.39
N LYS A 304 18.84 -31.27 -16.08
CA LYS A 304 18.94 -30.76 -14.71
C LYS A 304 17.78 -31.23 -13.80
N GLY A 305 16.56 -31.22 -14.32
CA GLY A 305 15.37 -31.72 -13.61
C GLY A 305 15.42 -33.20 -13.28
N LYS A 306 15.88 -34.04 -14.22
CA LYS A 306 16.07 -35.48 -14.03
C LYS A 306 17.14 -35.76 -12.98
N ILE A 307 18.31 -35.11 -13.06
CA ILE A 307 19.41 -35.27 -12.10
C ILE A 307 18.95 -34.94 -10.67
N ILE A 308 18.25 -33.81 -10.48
CA ILE A 308 17.72 -33.42 -9.16
C ILE A 308 16.68 -34.43 -8.65
N ARG A 309 15.85 -35.02 -9.53
CA ARG A 309 14.89 -36.07 -9.15
C ARG A 309 15.60 -37.38 -8.78
N THR A 310 16.60 -37.80 -9.56
CA THR A 310 17.39 -39.02 -9.31
C THR A 310 18.20 -38.88 -8.02
N HIS A 311 18.90 -37.75 -7.81
CA HIS A 311 19.60 -37.43 -6.57
C HIS A 311 18.68 -37.49 -5.36
N LYS A 312 17.49 -36.86 -5.43
CA LYS A 312 16.50 -36.96 -4.36
C LYS A 312 16.05 -38.40 -4.12
N LYS A 313 15.80 -39.20 -5.17
CA LYS A 313 15.38 -40.60 -5.04
C LYS A 313 16.46 -41.47 -4.38
N LEU A 314 17.72 -41.30 -4.79
CA LEU A 314 18.87 -42.04 -4.27
C LEU A 314 19.19 -41.66 -2.82
N TYR A 315 19.31 -40.37 -2.49
CA TYR A 315 19.99 -39.95 -1.26
C TYR A 315 19.09 -39.24 -0.23
N LEU A 316 17.91 -38.72 -0.60
CA LEU A 316 17.12 -37.82 0.27
C LEU A 316 15.64 -38.22 0.43
N LYS A 317 15.16 -39.22 -0.31
CA LYS A 317 13.83 -39.78 -0.18
C LYS A 317 13.89 -40.92 0.83
N PRO A 318 13.04 -40.94 1.87
CA PRO A 318 12.91 -42.11 2.71
C PRO A 318 12.33 -43.25 1.86
N SER A 319 13.06 -44.35 1.81
CA SER A 319 12.80 -45.58 1.06
C SER A 319 13.29 -46.73 1.91
N LYS A 320 12.76 -47.95 1.74
CA LYS A 320 13.18 -49.12 2.53
C LYS A 320 14.71 -49.29 2.56
N GLN A 321 15.38 -49.05 1.43
CA GLN A 321 16.84 -49.11 1.31
C GLN A 321 17.57 -47.99 2.09
N ASN A 322 17.13 -46.73 1.96
CA ASN A 322 17.77 -45.61 2.66
C ASN A 322 17.48 -45.62 4.16
N GLU A 323 16.32 -46.12 4.55
CA GLU A 323 15.91 -46.33 5.94
C GLU A 323 16.73 -47.44 6.59
N ALA A 324 16.83 -48.63 5.96
CA ALA A 324 17.67 -49.71 6.45
C ALA A 324 19.16 -49.33 6.51
N LYS A 325 19.68 -48.59 5.51
CA LYS A 325 21.05 -48.07 5.55
C LYS A 325 21.23 -47.04 6.68
N MET A 326 20.33 -46.08 6.81
CA MET A 326 20.39 -45.08 7.89
C MET A 326 20.33 -45.74 9.28
N ARG A 327 19.44 -46.72 9.46
CA ARG A 327 19.33 -47.47 10.72
C ARG A 327 20.65 -48.15 11.09
N ARG A 328 21.20 -48.97 10.18
CA ARG A 328 22.50 -49.63 10.40
C ARG A 328 23.62 -48.64 10.75
N LEU A 329 23.66 -47.49 10.08
CA LEU A 329 24.67 -46.46 10.35
C LEU A 329 24.48 -45.78 11.72
N VAL A 330 23.24 -45.54 12.16
CA VAL A 330 22.94 -45.02 13.51
C VAL A 330 23.23 -46.08 14.59
N GLU A 331 22.94 -47.35 14.32
CA GLU A 331 23.27 -48.47 15.21
C GLU A 331 24.78 -48.68 15.35
N THR A 332 25.56 -48.49 14.27
CA THR A 332 27.03 -48.71 14.26
C THR A 332 27.82 -47.50 14.74
N HIS A 333 27.30 -46.27 14.58
CA HIS A 333 28.05 -45.02 14.82
C HIS A 333 27.34 -44.02 15.75
N GLY A 334 26.22 -44.41 16.37
CA GLY A 334 25.40 -43.52 17.20
C GLY A 334 24.85 -42.34 16.40
N GLU A 335 24.66 -41.19 17.06
CA GLU A 335 24.22 -39.95 16.40
C GLU A 335 25.38 -39.14 15.77
N ASP A 336 26.46 -39.78 15.27
CA ASP A 336 27.49 -39.08 14.48
C ASP A 336 26.98 -38.72 13.08
N TRP A 337 26.21 -37.63 13.02
CA TRP A 337 25.63 -37.09 11.81
C TRP A 337 26.66 -36.64 10.76
N ILE A 338 27.93 -36.46 11.14
CA ILE A 338 29.01 -36.08 10.21
C ILE A 338 29.47 -37.33 9.47
N ARG A 339 29.81 -38.41 10.20
CA ARG A 339 30.21 -39.70 9.65
C ARG A 339 29.08 -40.36 8.86
N ILE A 340 27.86 -40.41 9.42
CA ILE A 340 26.66 -40.90 8.73
C ILE A 340 26.40 -40.08 7.45
N GLY A 341 26.61 -38.76 7.50
CA GLY A 341 26.51 -37.89 6.34
C GLY A 341 27.49 -38.29 5.23
N ALA A 342 28.77 -38.49 5.57
CA ALA A 342 29.79 -38.93 4.63
C ALA A 342 29.44 -40.27 3.98
N GLU A 343 29.06 -41.29 4.76
CA GLU A 343 28.74 -42.63 4.27
C GLU A 343 27.44 -42.72 3.46
N MET A 344 26.49 -41.82 3.70
CA MET A 344 25.31 -41.61 2.86
C MET A 344 25.52 -40.61 1.72
N ARG A 345 26.72 -40.02 1.60
CA ARG A 345 27.09 -38.96 0.64
C ARG A 345 26.15 -37.73 0.68
N ILE A 346 25.66 -37.37 1.86
CA ILE A 346 24.78 -36.22 2.11
C ILE A 346 25.34 -35.32 3.20
N THR A 347 24.86 -34.08 3.31
CA THR A 347 25.30 -33.21 4.41
C THR A 347 24.72 -33.68 5.75
N THR A 348 25.39 -33.36 6.86
CA THR A 348 24.94 -33.60 8.25
C THR A 348 23.47 -33.20 8.46
N ASN A 349 23.10 -31.99 7.99
CA ASN A 349 21.74 -31.46 8.04
C ASN A 349 20.73 -32.26 7.18
N GLN A 350 21.18 -32.95 6.14
CA GLN A 350 20.36 -33.83 5.32
C GLN A 350 20.21 -35.21 5.95
N ALA A 351 21.26 -35.76 6.58
CA ALA A 351 21.19 -37.00 7.34
C ALA A 351 20.18 -36.91 8.49
N GLN A 352 20.30 -35.89 9.35
CA GLN A 352 19.33 -35.61 10.43
C GLN A 352 17.89 -35.47 9.92
N LYS A 353 17.68 -34.79 8.78
CA LYS A 353 16.35 -34.61 8.17
C LYS A 353 15.82 -35.88 7.50
N LEU A 354 16.69 -36.78 7.06
CA LEU A 354 16.32 -38.08 6.52
C LEU A 354 15.96 -39.04 7.66
N TRP A 355 16.79 -39.09 8.72
CA TRP A 355 16.50 -39.85 9.95
C TRP A 355 15.14 -39.48 10.54
N LYS A 356 14.87 -38.18 10.77
CA LYS A 356 13.56 -37.71 11.27
C LYS A 356 12.37 -38.11 10.39
N LYS A 357 12.57 -38.26 9.07
CA LYS A 357 11.52 -38.74 8.16
C LYS A 357 11.37 -40.26 8.15
N CYS A 358 12.47 -40.99 8.34
CA CYS A 358 12.48 -42.45 8.49
C CYS A 358 11.83 -42.87 9.82
N ALA A 359 12.15 -42.20 10.93
CA ALA A 359 11.49 -42.41 12.22
C ALA A 359 9.96 -42.16 12.14
N GLN A 360 9.53 -41.08 11.46
CA GLN A 360 8.11 -40.78 11.19
C GLN A 360 7.40 -41.75 10.25
N LEU A 361 8.11 -42.70 9.62
CA LEU A 361 7.50 -43.76 8.82
C LEU A 361 7.13 -44.99 9.65
N HIS A 362 7.75 -45.18 10.82
CA HIS A 362 7.66 -46.40 11.61
C HIS A 362 6.49 -46.46 12.58
N SER A 363 6.05 -45.33 13.12
CA SER A 363 4.86 -45.29 13.97
C SER A 363 3.55 -45.17 13.18
N ALA A 364 3.61 -44.93 11.86
CA ALA A 364 2.48 -44.49 11.05
C ALA A 364 1.45 -45.60 10.71
N THR A 365 0.56 -45.93 11.66
CA THR A 365 -0.56 -46.87 11.45
C THR A 365 -1.66 -46.26 10.57
N SER A 366 -2.33 -47.09 9.77
CA SER A 366 -3.35 -46.66 8.80
C SER A 366 -4.74 -46.50 9.42
N ALA A 367 -5.19 -47.49 10.20
CA ALA A 367 -6.45 -47.48 10.93
C ALA A 367 -6.37 -46.56 12.15
N TRP A 368 -7.48 -45.89 12.49
CA TRP A 368 -7.61 -45.06 13.69
C TRP A 368 -8.18 -45.89 14.82
N THR A 369 -7.58 -45.82 16.01
CA THR A 369 -8.21 -46.32 17.25
C THR A 369 -9.04 -45.22 17.91
N GLU A 370 -9.98 -45.59 18.78
CA GLU A 370 -10.82 -44.61 19.46
C GLU A 370 -10.00 -43.70 20.40
N ASP A 371 -8.93 -44.21 21.03
CA ASP A 371 -8.01 -43.41 21.84
C ASP A 371 -7.26 -42.35 21.01
N GLU A 372 -6.78 -42.71 19.82
CA GLU A 372 -6.13 -41.75 18.91
C GLU A 372 -7.12 -40.68 18.44
N VAL A 373 -8.38 -41.06 18.22
CA VAL A 373 -9.47 -40.15 17.87
C VAL A 373 -9.81 -39.24 19.05
N GLU A 374 -9.86 -39.75 20.28
CA GLU A 374 -10.15 -38.98 21.49
C GLU A 374 -9.02 -37.99 21.83
N ILE A 375 -7.76 -38.37 21.61
CA ILE A 375 -6.62 -37.43 21.64
C ILE A 375 -6.83 -36.31 20.61
N LEU A 376 -7.34 -36.61 19.40
CA LEU A 376 -7.68 -35.57 18.43
C LEU A 376 -8.88 -34.71 18.85
N ARG A 377 -9.95 -35.27 19.45
CA ARG A 377 -11.07 -34.49 20.00
C ARG A 377 -10.59 -33.51 21.07
N LYS A 378 -9.76 -33.97 22.01
CA LYS A 378 -9.09 -33.13 23.01
C LYS A 378 -8.18 -32.07 22.37
N CYS A 379 -7.42 -32.40 21.33
CA CYS A 379 -6.63 -31.43 20.59
C CYS A 379 -7.49 -30.35 19.90
N ILE A 380 -8.64 -30.73 19.31
CA ILE A 380 -9.58 -29.78 18.70
C ILE A 380 -10.15 -28.83 19.76
N LYS A 381 -10.65 -29.39 20.87
CA LYS A 381 -11.22 -28.65 22.00
C LYS A 381 -10.23 -27.63 22.59
N ASN A 382 -8.95 -28.00 22.66
CA ASN A 382 -7.88 -27.18 23.23
C ASN A 382 -7.15 -26.29 22.18
N GLY A 383 -7.64 -26.21 20.94
CA GLY A 383 -7.06 -25.37 19.88
C GLY A 383 -5.69 -25.82 19.34
N ILE A 384 -5.27 -27.05 19.63
CA ILE A 384 -3.95 -27.61 19.31
C ILE A 384 -3.88 -27.96 17.81
N GLY A 385 -2.81 -27.53 17.13
CA GLY A 385 -2.65 -27.69 15.68
C GLY A 385 -2.21 -29.09 15.22
N PRO A 386 -2.44 -29.49 13.94
CA PRO A 386 -2.18 -30.85 13.46
C PRO A 386 -0.72 -31.35 13.58
N ALA A 387 0.25 -30.45 13.65
CA ALA A 387 1.67 -30.79 13.82
C ALA A 387 2.07 -31.09 15.29
N GLU A 388 1.23 -30.70 16.24
CA GLU A 388 1.35 -31.02 17.66
C GLU A 388 0.47 -32.24 17.97
N ALA A 389 -0.76 -32.27 17.45
CA ALA A 389 -1.65 -33.43 17.51
C ALA A 389 -1.00 -34.71 16.93
N SER A 390 -0.24 -34.59 15.83
CA SER A 390 0.53 -35.72 15.26
C SER A 390 1.67 -36.21 16.16
N ARG A 391 2.19 -35.37 17.07
CA ARG A 391 3.16 -35.78 18.11
C ARG A 391 2.47 -36.43 19.30
N LEU A 392 1.34 -35.88 19.75
CA LEU A 392 0.54 -36.41 20.86
C LEU A 392 -0.10 -37.77 20.54
N VAL A 393 -0.60 -37.95 19.32
CA VAL A 393 -1.09 -39.24 18.82
C VAL A 393 0.07 -40.23 18.62
N GLY A 394 1.26 -39.75 18.25
CA GLY A 394 2.49 -40.55 18.07
C GLY A 394 2.50 -41.46 16.84
N THR A 395 1.37 -42.07 16.51
CA THR A 395 1.15 -43.12 15.51
C THR A 395 0.61 -42.61 14.17
N LYS A 396 0.43 -41.30 14.01
CA LYS A 396 -0.25 -40.71 12.84
C LYS A 396 0.54 -39.54 12.28
N ARG A 397 0.61 -39.45 10.95
CA ARG A 397 1.25 -38.33 10.23
C ARG A 397 0.43 -37.06 10.35
N ILE A 398 1.10 -35.90 10.29
CA ILE A 398 0.49 -34.56 10.28
C ILE A 398 -0.67 -34.44 9.27
N CYS A 399 -0.52 -34.98 8.05
CA CYS A 399 -1.57 -34.99 7.04
C CYS A 399 -2.77 -35.85 7.42
N ASN A 400 -2.55 -36.99 8.09
CA ASN A 400 -3.61 -37.88 8.53
C ASN A 400 -4.38 -37.24 9.69
N CYS A 401 -3.67 -36.67 10.67
CA CYS A 401 -4.29 -35.90 11.76
C CYS A 401 -5.07 -34.69 11.23
N ALA A 402 -4.52 -33.92 10.30
CA ALA A 402 -5.23 -32.79 9.69
C ALA A 402 -6.52 -33.22 8.98
N ASN A 403 -6.50 -34.37 8.28
CA ASN A 403 -7.70 -34.92 7.64
C ASN A 403 -8.72 -35.40 8.67
N MET A 404 -8.31 -36.21 9.66
CA MET A 404 -9.23 -36.74 10.66
C MET A 404 -9.80 -35.64 11.56
N MET A 405 -9.01 -34.64 11.98
CA MET A 405 -9.52 -33.49 12.73
C MET A 405 -10.57 -32.70 11.94
N ASN A 406 -10.44 -32.61 10.61
CA ASN A 406 -11.46 -32.00 9.75
C ASN A 406 -12.70 -32.89 9.58
N THR A 407 -12.56 -34.22 9.65
CA THR A 407 -13.70 -35.15 9.67
C THR A 407 -14.46 -35.05 11.00
N LEU A 408 -13.78 -35.07 12.14
CA LEU A 408 -14.37 -34.96 13.48
C LEU A 408 -15.14 -33.64 13.66
N ARG A 409 -14.53 -32.52 13.22
CA ARG A 409 -15.20 -31.21 13.20
C ARG A 409 -16.47 -31.19 12.35
N LYS A 410 -16.57 -32.04 11.31
CA LYS A 410 -17.78 -32.18 10.50
C LYS A 410 -18.79 -33.10 11.18
N SER A 411 -18.39 -34.26 11.71
CA SER A 411 -19.30 -35.21 12.34
C SER A 411 -19.99 -34.63 13.58
N GLU A 412 -19.24 -33.91 14.42
CA GLU A 412 -19.77 -33.20 15.59
C GLU A 412 -20.67 -32.01 15.22
N GLN A 413 -20.50 -31.42 14.02
CA GLN A 413 -21.41 -30.41 13.48
C GLN A 413 -22.67 -31.03 12.86
N THR A 414 -22.58 -32.15 12.14
CA THR A 414 -23.72 -32.77 11.46
C THR A 414 -24.76 -33.35 12.40
N GLY A 415 -24.38 -33.78 13.61
CA GLY A 415 -25.31 -34.33 14.61
C GLY A 415 -26.35 -33.35 15.18
N ARG A 416 -26.23 -32.03 14.90
CA ARG A 416 -27.14 -30.98 15.40
C ARG A 416 -27.76 -30.08 14.32
N LEU A 417 -27.37 -30.20 13.04
CA LEU A 417 -27.62 -29.17 12.02
C LEU A 417 -28.47 -29.64 10.82
N ASN A 418 -29.27 -30.69 10.99
CA ASN A 418 -30.11 -31.27 9.92
C ASN A 418 -31.62 -31.17 10.21
N VAL A 419 -32.05 -30.17 10.99
CA VAL A 419 -33.44 -29.97 11.42
C VAL A 419 -34.34 -29.41 10.30
N HIS A 420 -33.76 -28.79 9.28
CA HIS A 420 -34.52 -28.12 8.22
C HIS A 420 -34.06 -28.55 6.82
N GLY A 421 -34.99 -29.09 6.03
CA GLY A 421 -34.76 -29.59 4.65
C GLY A 421 -34.36 -28.51 3.63
N ARG A 422 -34.22 -28.89 2.35
CA ARG A 422 -33.57 -28.06 1.30
C ARG A 422 -34.18 -26.67 1.05
N GLN A 423 -35.41 -26.38 1.48
CA GLN A 423 -36.06 -25.08 1.30
C GLN A 423 -35.83 -24.14 2.50
N TRP A 424 -35.74 -22.84 2.22
CA TRP A 424 -35.60 -21.76 3.21
C TRP A 424 -36.94 -21.06 3.43
N SER A 425 -37.42 -21.03 4.68
CA SER A 425 -38.65 -20.30 5.03
C SER A 425 -38.43 -18.78 4.95
N SER A 426 -39.51 -17.99 4.86
CA SER A 426 -39.44 -16.52 4.95
C SER A 426 -38.84 -16.07 6.28
N VAL A 427 -39.18 -16.76 7.38
CA VAL A 427 -38.64 -16.50 8.73
C VAL A 427 -37.14 -16.79 8.79
N ASP A 428 -36.68 -17.90 8.24
CA ASP A 428 -35.25 -18.26 8.19
C ASP A 428 -34.45 -17.24 7.37
N LYS A 429 -35.01 -16.78 6.24
CA LYS A 429 -34.41 -15.73 5.40
C LYS A 429 -34.26 -14.42 6.17
N THR A 430 -35.32 -13.97 6.85
CA THR A 430 -35.30 -12.75 7.68
C THR A 430 -34.31 -12.90 8.84
N ARG A 431 -34.37 -14.01 9.59
CA ARG A 431 -33.48 -14.28 10.72
C ARG A 431 -32.02 -14.41 10.30
N LEU A 432 -31.72 -14.95 9.12
CA LEU A 432 -30.39 -14.94 8.52
C LEU A 432 -29.90 -13.51 8.26
N MET A 433 -30.72 -12.63 7.67
CA MET A 433 -30.31 -11.24 7.43
C MET A 433 -30.05 -10.49 8.74
N VAL A 434 -30.91 -10.66 9.75
CA VAL A 434 -30.71 -10.09 11.09
C VAL A 434 -29.41 -10.61 11.73
N LEU A 435 -29.19 -11.93 11.76
CA LEU A 435 -27.99 -12.52 12.34
C LEU A 435 -26.71 -12.11 11.60
N VAL A 436 -26.73 -11.99 10.26
CA VAL A 436 -25.57 -11.52 9.49
C VAL A 436 -25.31 -10.03 9.72
N SER A 437 -26.36 -9.20 9.91
CA SER A 437 -26.21 -7.77 10.18
C SER A 437 -25.45 -7.46 11.49
N ALA A 438 -25.37 -8.44 12.40
CA ALA A 438 -24.65 -8.31 13.67
C ALA A 438 -23.12 -8.52 13.58
N PHE A 439 -22.53 -8.88 12.42
CA PHE A 439 -21.09 -9.24 12.33
C PHE A 439 -20.28 -8.66 11.15
N ASP A 440 -19.05 -8.20 11.47
CA ASP A 440 -17.79 -8.26 10.70
C ASP A 440 -17.78 -8.82 9.23
N HIS A 441 -17.78 -8.05 8.13
CA HIS A 441 -17.68 -8.60 6.76
C HIS A 441 -16.39 -9.39 6.51
N LYS A 442 -15.36 -9.16 7.32
CA LYS A 442 -14.08 -9.87 7.33
C LYS A 442 -13.99 -10.90 8.46
N ALA A 443 -14.98 -10.95 9.35
CA ALA A 443 -15.03 -11.79 10.55
C ALA A 443 -16.45 -12.29 10.89
N VAL A 444 -17.33 -12.52 9.90
CA VAL A 444 -18.69 -13.04 10.14
C VAL A 444 -18.53 -14.42 10.78
N ASP A 445 -19.02 -14.57 12.02
CA ASP A 445 -19.00 -15.88 12.66
C ASP A 445 -20.11 -16.76 12.08
N TRP A 446 -19.83 -17.28 10.89
CA TRP A 446 -20.70 -18.20 10.22
C TRP A 446 -20.94 -19.47 11.04
N ALA A 447 -20.05 -19.86 11.98
CA ALA A 447 -20.28 -21.00 12.85
C ALA A 447 -21.33 -20.69 13.92
N HIS A 448 -21.32 -19.48 14.49
CA HIS A 448 -22.40 -18.98 15.33
C HIS A 448 -23.72 -18.88 14.55
N ILE A 449 -23.74 -18.22 13.38
CA ILE A 449 -24.97 -18.08 12.57
C ILE A 449 -25.52 -19.44 12.11
N SER A 450 -24.64 -20.39 11.76
CA SER A 450 -24.99 -21.77 11.43
C SER A 450 -25.65 -22.50 12.60
N LYS A 451 -25.14 -22.28 13.83
CA LYS A 451 -25.70 -22.83 15.07
C LYS A 451 -27.06 -22.21 15.41
N GLU A 452 -27.21 -20.89 15.30
CA GLU A 452 -28.46 -20.17 15.61
C GLU A 452 -29.60 -20.50 14.64
N LEU A 453 -29.30 -20.77 13.37
CA LEU A 453 -30.30 -21.12 12.35
C LEU A 453 -30.53 -22.63 12.22
N GLY A 454 -29.72 -23.49 12.86
CA GLY A 454 -29.78 -24.94 12.65
C GLY A 454 -29.47 -25.36 11.20
N ARG A 455 -28.67 -24.56 10.46
CA ARG A 455 -28.36 -24.73 9.03
C ARG A 455 -26.85 -24.81 8.81
N GLU A 456 -26.39 -25.51 7.76
CA GLU A 456 -24.96 -25.52 7.41
C GLU A 456 -24.39 -24.12 7.07
N ILE A 457 -23.16 -23.85 7.50
CA ILE A 457 -22.35 -22.67 7.11
C ILE A 457 -22.43 -22.37 5.59
N LYS A 458 -22.35 -23.41 4.75
CA LYS A 458 -22.34 -23.26 3.29
C LYS A 458 -23.73 -22.87 2.74
N ALA A 459 -24.81 -23.36 3.38
CA ALA A 459 -26.17 -22.99 3.04
C ALA A 459 -26.43 -21.52 3.42
N CYS A 460 -26.10 -21.11 4.66
CA CYS A 460 -26.26 -19.73 5.13
C CYS A 460 -25.54 -18.72 4.23
N LYS A 461 -24.30 -19.00 3.84
CA LYS A 461 -23.52 -18.17 2.91
C LYS A 461 -24.18 -18.05 1.53
N SER A 462 -24.66 -19.18 0.99
CA SER A 462 -25.30 -19.21 -0.33
C SER A 462 -26.61 -18.41 -0.32
N GLN A 463 -27.45 -18.59 0.70
CA GLN A 463 -28.73 -17.89 0.81
C GLN A 463 -28.54 -16.39 1.04
N HIS A 464 -27.55 -15.96 1.83
CA HIS A 464 -27.23 -14.54 2.01
C HIS A 464 -26.85 -13.85 0.69
N VAL A 465 -26.12 -14.54 -0.21
CA VAL A 465 -25.80 -14.00 -1.55
C VAL A 465 -27.05 -13.89 -2.43
N ILE A 466 -27.99 -14.84 -2.32
CA ILE A 466 -29.27 -14.80 -3.04
C ILE A 466 -30.14 -13.65 -2.54
N LEU A 467 -30.31 -13.51 -1.22
CA LEU A 467 -31.14 -12.45 -0.61
C LEU A 467 -30.64 -11.04 -0.93
N ASN A 468 -29.32 -10.82 -0.94
CA ASN A 468 -28.77 -9.52 -1.36
C ASN A 468 -29.03 -9.22 -2.85
N ARG A 469 -29.04 -10.24 -3.73
CA ARG A 469 -29.42 -10.06 -5.14
C ARG A 469 -30.91 -9.79 -5.29
N GLU A 470 -31.76 -10.51 -4.57
CA GLU A 470 -33.21 -10.30 -4.54
C GLU A 470 -33.56 -8.89 -4.04
N ASN A 471 -32.89 -8.40 -2.99
CA ASN A 471 -33.14 -7.05 -2.46
C ASN A 471 -32.68 -5.95 -3.43
N ASN A 472 -31.50 -6.10 -4.04
CA ASN A 472 -31.04 -5.16 -5.08
C ASN A 472 -31.99 -5.11 -6.28
N ASN A 473 -32.57 -6.25 -6.69
CA ASN A 473 -33.55 -6.33 -7.77
C ASN A 473 -34.91 -5.71 -7.39
N ARG A 474 -35.31 -5.76 -6.11
CA ARG A 474 -36.48 -5.04 -5.60
C ARG A 474 -36.24 -3.52 -5.62
N LEU A 475 -35.10 -3.10 -5.08
CA LEU A 475 -34.71 -1.69 -4.94
C LEU A 475 -34.59 -0.97 -6.29
N LEU A 476 -34.11 -1.66 -7.34
CA LEU A 476 -34.04 -1.12 -8.70
C LEU A 476 -35.36 -0.54 -9.21
N ARG A 477 -36.51 -1.10 -8.81
CA ARG A 477 -37.86 -0.64 -9.24
C ARG A 477 -38.26 0.74 -8.71
N TYR A 478 -37.59 1.23 -7.67
CA TYR A 478 -37.87 2.52 -7.02
C TYR A 478 -36.86 3.61 -7.42
N THR A 479 -35.88 3.27 -8.26
CA THR A 479 -34.81 4.17 -8.70
C THR A 479 -35.37 5.44 -9.35
N ASP A 480 -36.30 5.29 -10.29
CA ASP A 480 -36.82 6.42 -11.08
C ASP A 480 -37.70 7.35 -10.23
N ALA A 481 -38.54 6.79 -9.35
CA ALA A 481 -39.31 7.56 -8.38
C ALA A 481 -38.41 8.35 -7.40
N THR A 482 -37.33 7.72 -6.93
CA THR A 482 -36.34 8.37 -6.05
C THR A 482 -35.59 9.48 -6.79
N ASN A 483 -35.20 9.26 -8.05
CA ASN A 483 -34.54 10.25 -8.89
C ASN A 483 -35.46 11.45 -9.18
N ALA A 484 -36.73 11.20 -9.51
CA ALA A 484 -37.70 12.24 -9.82
C ALA A 484 -37.97 13.15 -8.62
N GLU A 485 -38.18 12.57 -7.43
CA GLU A 485 -38.42 13.34 -6.20
C GLU A 485 -37.16 14.09 -5.73
N ALA A 486 -35.98 13.45 -5.80
CA ALA A 486 -34.69 14.09 -5.54
C ALA A 486 -34.46 15.31 -6.46
N ARG A 487 -34.72 15.14 -7.76
CA ARG A 487 -34.62 16.20 -8.77
C ARG A 487 -35.61 17.35 -8.49
N ARG A 488 -36.88 17.01 -8.22
CA ARG A 488 -37.94 17.99 -7.92
C ARG A 488 -37.59 18.86 -6.71
N GLN A 489 -37.08 18.27 -5.62
CA GLN A 489 -36.64 19.03 -4.46
C GLN A 489 -35.43 19.92 -4.77
N TYR A 490 -34.45 19.40 -5.50
CA TYR A 490 -33.25 20.16 -5.86
C TYR A 490 -33.57 21.36 -6.75
N GLU A 491 -34.41 21.19 -7.78
CA GLU A 491 -34.87 22.27 -8.67
C GLU A 491 -35.68 23.35 -7.93
N GLN A 492 -36.41 22.98 -6.86
CA GLN A 492 -37.22 23.91 -6.06
C GLN A 492 -36.47 24.60 -4.92
N ARG A 493 -35.46 23.95 -4.33
CA ARG A 493 -34.84 24.37 -3.04
C ARG A 493 -33.31 24.42 -3.04
N SER A 494 -32.64 24.04 -4.13
CA SER A 494 -31.18 23.89 -4.22
C SER A 494 -30.57 22.92 -3.18
N GLY A 495 -31.38 21.98 -2.67
CA GLY A 495 -31.01 20.98 -1.67
C GLY A 495 -32.06 19.88 -1.59
N ILE A 496 -31.72 18.76 -0.97
CA ILE A 496 -32.57 17.56 -0.89
C ILE A 496 -32.76 17.15 0.57
N ASP A 497 -34.01 17.02 1.00
CA ASP A 497 -34.37 16.41 2.27
C ASP A 497 -34.65 14.93 2.05
N TRP A 498 -33.65 14.10 2.36
CA TRP A 498 -33.72 12.65 2.16
C TRP A 498 -34.78 11.97 3.04
N ALA A 499 -35.18 12.57 4.17
CA ALA A 499 -36.29 12.08 4.97
C ALA A 499 -37.63 12.35 4.28
N GLN A 500 -37.78 13.52 3.63
CA GLN A 500 -38.94 13.80 2.78
C GLN A 500 -38.98 12.87 1.54
N VAL A 501 -37.84 12.65 0.86
CA VAL A 501 -37.76 11.68 -0.27
C VAL A 501 -38.16 10.27 0.19
N SER A 502 -37.65 9.83 1.35
CA SER A 502 -37.98 8.55 1.98
C SER A 502 -39.48 8.35 2.19
N GLN A 503 -40.15 9.36 2.78
CA GLN A 503 -41.60 9.34 3.00
C GLN A 503 -42.39 9.28 1.68
N THR A 504 -41.98 10.03 0.65
CA THR A 504 -42.66 10.07 -0.65
C THR A 504 -42.52 8.77 -1.45
N VAL A 505 -41.35 8.12 -1.41
CA VAL A 505 -41.08 6.90 -2.18
C VAL A 505 -41.48 5.60 -1.43
N GLY A 506 -41.66 5.67 -0.10
CA GLY A 506 -41.99 4.50 0.73
C GLY A 506 -40.80 3.57 0.99
N LEU A 507 -39.59 4.10 0.95
CA LEU A 507 -38.32 3.41 1.30
C LEU A 507 -37.65 4.12 2.46
N SER A 508 -36.69 3.49 3.15
CA SER A 508 -35.90 4.21 4.16
C SER A 508 -34.98 5.27 3.53
N GLU A 509 -34.63 6.32 4.30
CA GLU A 509 -33.68 7.36 3.89
C GLU A 509 -32.38 6.77 3.32
N ARG A 510 -31.87 5.73 3.99
CA ARG A 510 -30.68 5.01 3.56
C ARG A 510 -30.88 4.29 2.23
N GLU A 511 -32.00 3.61 2.00
CA GLU A 511 -32.28 2.95 0.72
C GLU A 511 -32.42 3.97 -0.42
N CYS A 512 -33.10 5.10 -0.19
CA CYS A 512 -33.16 6.21 -1.14
C CYS A 512 -31.75 6.74 -1.49
N LEU A 513 -30.92 6.99 -0.49
CA LEU A 513 -29.51 7.39 -0.66
C LEU A 513 -28.70 6.35 -1.44
N GLU A 514 -28.94 5.05 -1.22
CA GLU A 514 -28.20 3.96 -1.88
C GLU A 514 -28.56 3.78 -3.36
N ILE A 515 -29.83 4.03 -3.75
CA ILE A 515 -30.30 3.86 -5.14
C ILE A 515 -30.29 5.13 -5.99
N CYS A 516 -30.46 6.31 -5.39
CA CYS A 516 -30.60 7.56 -6.12
C CYS A 516 -29.36 7.83 -7.01
N GLN A 517 -29.61 8.04 -8.29
CA GLN A 517 -28.60 8.27 -9.34
C GLN A 517 -28.49 9.74 -9.72
N PHE A 518 -29.43 10.58 -9.26
CA PHE A 518 -29.39 12.03 -9.48
C PHE A 518 -28.12 12.65 -8.87
N ASP A 519 -27.37 13.37 -9.69
CA ASP A 519 -26.01 13.86 -9.40
C ASP A 519 -25.75 15.32 -9.79
N VAL A 520 -26.74 15.98 -10.41
CA VAL A 520 -26.66 17.38 -10.85
C VAL A 520 -26.30 18.30 -9.69
N GLY A 521 -25.26 19.11 -9.86
CA GLY A 521 -24.87 20.12 -8.87
C GLY A 521 -24.17 19.60 -7.62
N LYS A 522 -23.79 18.32 -7.57
CA LYS A 522 -22.87 17.80 -6.54
C LYS A 522 -21.55 18.57 -6.56
N THR A 523 -21.01 18.81 -5.37
CA THR A 523 -19.73 19.52 -5.22
C THR A 523 -18.55 18.59 -5.49
N ARG A 524 -17.51 19.10 -6.16
CA ARG A 524 -16.21 18.41 -6.27
C ARG A 524 -15.37 18.75 -5.05
N TRP A 525 -14.66 17.77 -4.50
CA TRP A 525 -13.73 17.94 -3.39
C TRP A 525 -12.30 17.69 -3.85
N THR A 526 -11.46 18.71 -3.70
CA THR A 526 -10.04 18.65 -4.08
C THR A 526 -9.18 18.50 -2.85
N TYR A 527 -8.35 17.44 -2.81
CA TYR A 527 -7.31 17.33 -1.79
C TYR A 527 -6.22 18.38 -2.02
N ASP A 528 -6.05 19.31 -1.08
CA ASP A 528 -4.94 20.27 -1.11
C ASP A 528 -3.77 19.86 -0.20
N PRO A 529 -2.59 19.54 -0.78
CA PRO A 529 -1.37 19.25 -0.02
C PRO A 529 -0.79 20.42 0.79
N ASP A 530 -1.22 21.66 0.59
CA ASP A 530 -0.68 22.81 1.33
C ASP A 530 -1.43 23.11 2.64
N THR A 531 -2.76 23.04 2.62
CA THR A 531 -3.62 23.27 3.79
C THR A 531 -3.89 22.01 4.61
N PHE A 532 -3.94 20.82 3.99
CA PHE A 532 -4.27 19.56 4.66
C PHE A 532 -5.59 19.59 5.46
N SER A 533 -6.65 20.22 4.93
CA SER A 533 -7.97 20.18 5.58
C SER A 533 -8.58 18.77 5.50
N TRP A 534 -9.15 18.32 6.62
CA TRP A 534 -9.83 17.03 6.75
C TRP A 534 -11.31 17.16 7.09
N ASP A 535 -11.88 18.37 7.14
CA ASP A 535 -13.20 18.58 7.76
C ASP A 535 -14.34 17.91 6.96
N THR A 536 -14.31 18.00 5.64
CA THR A 536 -15.23 17.26 4.74
C THR A 536 -15.06 15.74 4.91
N ALA A 537 -13.82 15.26 5.00
CA ALA A 537 -13.50 13.85 5.23
C ALA A 537 -13.90 13.36 6.64
N ASN A 538 -13.90 14.25 7.64
CA ASN A 538 -14.37 13.98 9.00
C ASN A 538 -15.91 13.92 9.03
N LYS A 539 -16.63 14.84 8.35
CA LYS A 539 -18.09 14.76 8.14
C LYS A 539 -18.46 13.41 7.48
N MET A 540 -17.75 13.03 6.40
CA MET A 540 -17.89 11.72 5.75
C MET A 540 -17.68 10.54 6.72
N THR A 541 -16.64 10.60 7.55
CA THR A 541 -16.32 9.56 8.53
C THR A 541 -17.42 9.40 9.58
N GLY A 542 -18.10 10.49 9.96
CA GLY A 542 -19.27 10.46 10.84
C GLY A 542 -20.42 9.68 10.21
N PHE A 543 -20.82 10.07 9.00
CA PHE A 543 -21.89 9.40 8.25
C PHE A 543 -21.60 7.92 7.99
N ILE A 544 -20.37 7.59 7.56
CA ILE A 544 -19.94 6.20 7.36
C ILE A 544 -20.03 5.41 8.68
N LYS A 545 -19.58 5.94 9.81
CA LYS A 545 -19.67 5.23 11.09
C LYS A 545 -21.12 5.00 11.57
N ALA A 546 -22.02 5.93 11.28
CA ALA A 546 -23.43 5.84 11.68
C ALA A 546 -24.23 4.86 10.79
N ASN A 547 -24.08 4.96 9.47
CA ASN A 547 -24.92 4.25 8.50
C ASN A 547 -24.26 3.01 7.89
N TYR A 548 -22.93 2.98 7.88
CA TYR A 548 -22.10 1.85 7.42
C TYR A 548 -21.13 1.42 8.54
N PRO A 549 -21.64 1.12 9.76
CA PRO A 549 -20.77 0.64 10.83
C PRO A 549 -20.02 -0.60 10.34
N PRO A 550 -18.71 -0.73 10.62
CA PRO A 550 -17.96 -1.96 10.30
C PRO A 550 -18.75 -3.15 10.85
N PRO A 551 -19.37 -3.96 9.98
CA PRO A 551 -18.86 -4.47 8.70
C PRO A 551 -19.20 -3.75 7.40
N THR A 552 -20.28 -2.97 7.37
CA THR A 552 -21.12 -2.83 6.19
C THR A 552 -20.33 -2.22 5.02
N PRO A 553 -20.29 -2.86 3.83
CA PRO A 553 -19.56 -2.30 2.70
C PRO A 553 -20.15 -0.92 2.39
N VAL A 554 -19.30 0.11 2.47
CA VAL A 554 -19.71 1.50 2.27
C VAL A 554 -20.26 1.68 0.86
N ASN A 555 -21.55 1.97 0.74
CA ASN A 555 -22.12 2.38 -0.52
C ASN A 555 -21.73 3.85 -0.78
N TYR A 556 -20.68 4.07 -1.57
CA TYR A 556 -20.19 5.42 -1.86
C TYR A 556 -21.20 6.28 -2.63
N ARG A 557 -22.22 5.70 -3.28
CA ARG A 557 -23.35 6.45 -3.86
C ARG A 557 -24.19 7.10 -2.77
N ALA A 558 -24.50 6.38 -1.70
CA ALA A 558 -25.17 6.97 -0.53
C ALA A 558 -24.31 8.01 0.19
N VAL A 559 -22.99 7.80 0.29
CA VAL A 559 -22.08 8.81 0.83
C VAL A 559 -22.05 10.07 -0.05
N SER A 560 -22.00 9.90 -1.37
CA SER A 560 -22.07 10.97 -2.37
C SER A 560 -23.38 11.76 -2.28
N ASN A 561 -24.51 11.06 -2.17
CA ASN A 561 -25.84 11.63 -2.08
C ASN A 561 -26.06 12.36 -0.75
N TYR A 562 -25.58 11.80 0.37
CA TYR A 562 -25.68 12.42 1.70
C TYR A 562 -24.79 13.66 1.83
N MET A 563 -23.56 13.59 1.33
CA MET A 563 -22.61 14.71 1.41
C MET A 563 -22.84 15.78 0.34
N TRP A 564 -23.64 15.48 -0.69
CA TRP A 564 -23.72 16.25 -1.93
C TRP A 564 -22.36 16.50 -2.58
N VAL A 565 -21.54 15.44 -2.62
CA VAL A 565 -20.16 15.43 -3.18
C VAL A 565 -20.06 14.34 -4.25
N ASP A 566 -19.22 14.54 -5.27
CA ASP A 566 -18.92 13.53 -6.30
C ASP A 566 -18.50 12.17 -5.69
N ILE A 567 -19.04 11.08 -6.22
CA ILE A 567 -18.78 9.71 -5.74
C ILE A 567 -17.29 9.33 -5.80
N ASN A 568 -16.57 9.81 -6.80
CA ASN A 568 -15.13 9.59 -6.95
C ASN A 568 -14.35 10.30 -5.86
N ASP A 569 -14.75 11.53 -5.53
CA ASP A 569 -14.10 12.33 -4.50
C ASP A 569 -14.39 11.77 -3.10
N CYS A 570 -15.60 11.25 -2.83
CA CYS A 570 -15.90 10.48 -1.63
C CYS A 570 -15.02 9.21 -1.52
N ALA A 571 -14.85 8.46 -2.62
CA ALA A 571 -13.98 7.30 -2.65
C ALA A 571 -12.50 7.66 -2.44
N TYR A 572 -12.05 8.79 -3.01
CA TYR A 572 -10.70 9.32 -2.87
C TYR A 572 -10.43 9.83 -1.45
N MET A 573 -11.36 10.57 -0.83
CA MET A 573 -11.33 10.91 0.60
C MET A 573 -11.19 9.67 1.47
N ALA A 574 -11.96 8.62 1.19
CA ALA A 574 -11.93 7.38 1.99
C ALA A 574 -10.61 6.61 1.81
N MET A 575 -10.03 6.63 0.61
CA MET A 575 -8.68 6.13 0.34
C MET A 575 -7.63 6.89 1.15
N LEU A 576 -7.63 8.23 1.05
CA LEU A 576 -6.72 9.08 1.82
C LEU A 576 -6.86 8.86 3.34
N LEU A 577 -8.08 8.78 3.86
CA LEU A 577 -8.35 8.47 5.27
C LEU A 577 -7.85 7.08 5.70
N ARG A 578 -7.75 6.08 4.80
CA ARG A 578 -7.12 4.78 5.09
C ARG A 578 -5.58 4.84 5.10
N GLY A 579 -4.99 6.01 4.83
CA GLY A 579 -3.53 6.16 4.68
C GLY A 579 -3.02 5.65 3.34
N GLU A 580 -3.91 5.49 2.36
CA GLU A 580 -3.63 5.16 0.96
C GLU A 580 -3.44 6.48 0.20
N VAL A 581 -2.22 7.00 0.24
CA VAL A 581 -1.86 8.30 -0.37
C VAL A 581 -1.07 8.07 -1.65
N GLU A 582 -1.50 8.74 -2.72
CA GLU A 582 -0.74 8.88 -3.97
C GLU A 582 0.35 9.94 -3.81
N TRP A 583 1.56 9.65 -4.29
CA TRP A 583 2.74 10.47 -4.04
C TRP A 583 3.06 11.36 -5.23
N THR A 584 2.36 12.48 -5.34
CA THR A 584 2.62 13.52 -6.35
C THR A 584 3.85 14.36 -5.97
N ASP A 585 4.48 15.00 -6.96
CA ASP A 585 5.62 15.89 -6.72
C ASP A 585 5.28 17.07 -5.79
N LYS A 586 4.04 17.59 -5.85
CA LYS A 586 3.56 18.61 -4.90
C LYS A 586 3.60 18.08 -3.45
N ILE A 587 3.13 16.87 -3.20
CA ILE A 587 3.17 16.22 -1.87
C ILE A 587 4.63 15.94 -1.45
N ILE A 588 5.48 15.47 -2.37
CA ILE A 588 6.89 15.17 -2.08
C ILE A 588 7.68 16.44 -1.75
N ALA A 589 7.48 17.53 -2.51
CA ALA A 589 8.06 18.83 -2.24
C ALA A 589 7.58 19.42 -0.90
N ARG A 590 6.28 19.26 -0.58
CA ARG A 590 5.74 19.63 0.73
C ARG A 590 6.37 18.83 1.87
N VAL A 591 6.52 17.51 1.73
CA VAL A 591 7.24 16.65 2.69
C VAL A 591 8.68 17.12 2.87
N ALA A 592 9.36 17.51 1.78
CA ALA A 592 10.72 18.04 1.84
C ALA A 592 10.79 19.35 2.64
N LYS A 593 9.88 20.30 2.36
CA LYS A 593 9.76 21.60 3.05
C LYS A 593 9.47 21.43 4.53
N LEU A 594 8.47 20.61 4.89
CA LEU A 594 8.16 20.32 6.29
C LEU A 594 9.33 19.61 7.00
N ARG A 595 10.12 18.80 6.28
CA ARG A 595 11.33 18.18 6.83
C ARG A 595 12.49 19.15 7.01
N SER A 596 12.71 20.10 6.11
CA SER A 596 13.75 21.14 6.30
C SER A 596 13.40 22.07 7.46
N GLN A 597 12.11 22.29 7.72
CA GLN A 597 11.58 22.97 8.90
C GLN A 597 11.67 22.14 10.21
N GLY A 598 12.33 20.98 10.20
CA GLY A 598 12.61 20.17 11.40
C GLY A 598 11.47 19.24 11.86
N MET A 599 10.32 19.26 11.21
CA MET A 599 9.16 18.44 11.60
C MET A 599 9.47 16.93 11.51
N LYS A 600 8.93 16.10 12.41
CA LYS A 600 9.20 14.64 12.41
C LYS A 600 8.28 13.93 11.42
N PHE A 601 8.73 12.80 10.84
CA PHE A 601 7.90 12.02 9.89
C PHE A 601 6.54 11.56 10.46
N LYS A 602 6.40 11.42 11.79
CA LYS A 602 5.13 11.07 12.45
C LYS A 602 4.11 12.22 12.41
N ASP A 603 4.60 13.45 12.43
CA ASP A 603 3.76 14.64 12.50
C ASP A 603 3.39 15.07 11.06
N ILE A 604 4.37 15.00 10.14
CA ILE A 604 4.14 15.10 8.69
C ILE A 604 3.16 14.03 8.21
N SER A 605 3.27 12.78 8.68
CA SER A 605 2.34 11.74 8.22
C SER A 605 0.91 12.04 8.61
N LYS A 606 0.69 12.52 9.85
CA LYS A 606 -0.63 12.92 10.34
C LYS A 606 -1.24 14.11 9.60
N GLN A 607 -0.42 15.04 9.11
CA GLN A 607 -0.91 16.13 8.25
C GLN A 607 -1.36 15.58 6.88
N ILE A 608 -0.53 14.73 6.25
CA ILE A 608 -0.81 14.17 4.92
C ILE A 608 -1.97 13.15 4.92
N SER A 609 -2.17 12.41 6.02
CA SER A 609 -3.41 11.68 6.30
C SER A 609 -3.47 11.20 7.75
N PRO A 610 -4.63 11.23 8.43
CA PRO A 610 -4.77 10.84 9.84
C PRO A 610 -4.21 9.44 10.15
N ASN A 611 -4.35 8.49 9.22
CA ASN A 611 -3.92 7.10 9.37
C ASN A 611 -2.67 6.75 8.55
N LEU A 612 -2.01 7.72 7.92
CA LEU A 612 -0.78 7.47 7.19
C LEU A 612 0.37 7.10 8.12
N LEU A 613 0.98 5.95 7.89
CA LEU A 613 2.13 5.48 8.65
C LEU A 613 3.37 6.33 8.36
N ALA A 614 4.00 6.86 9.42
CA ALA A 614 5.27 7.62 9.37
C ALA A 614 6.38 6.94 8.54
N LYS A 615 6.41 5.60 8.50
CA LYS A 615 7.34 4.81 7.69
C LYS A 615 7.13 5.00 6.18
N ARG A 616 5.90 5.22 5.70
CA ARG A 616 5.63 5.48 4.27
C ARG A 616 6.20 6.84 3.85
N VAL A 617 5.90 7.92 4.61
CA VAL A 617 6.52 9.24 4.41
C VAL A 617 8.05 9.15 4.46
N GLY A 618 8.58 8.46 5.46
CA GLY A 618 10.01 8.22 5.62
C GLY A 618 10.63 7.57 4.38
N ASN A 619 10.06 6.45 3.91
CA ASN A 619 10.54 5.75 2.72
C ASN A 619 10.47 6.63 1.46
N VAL A 620 9.39 7.39 1.24
CA VAL A 620 9.26 8.24 0.05
C VAL A 620 10.25 9.40 0.07
N TYR A 621 10.45 10.05 1.21
CA TYR A 621 11.53 11.03 1.39
C TYR A 621 12.90 10.41 1.11
N HIS A 622 13.17 9.19 1.60
CA HIS A 622 14.46 8.53 1.39
C HIS A 622 14.68 8.08 -0.06
N ASN A 623 13.63 7.68 -0.77
CA ASN A 623 13.73 7.27 -2.15
C ASN A 623 13.85 8.49 -3.07
N ASN A 624 12.89 9.42 -3.04
CA ASN A 624 12.79 10.47 -4.05
C ASN A 624 13.77 11.63 -3.83
N ILE A 625 14.17 11.90 -2.58
CA ILE A 625 15.09 13.00 -2.24
C ILE A 625 16.50 12.46 -1.94
N LEU A 626 16.61 11.35 -1.19
CA LEU A 626 17.92 10.75 -0.87
C LEU A 626 18.48 9.83 -1.98
N GLN A 627 17.72 9.23 -2.91
CA GLN A 627 18.37 8.59 -4.06
C GLN A 627 19.01 9.62 -5.01
N LYS A 628 18.45 10.84 -5.14
CA LYS A 628 19.13 11.94 -5.86
C LYS A 628 20.47 12.31 -5.23
N LEU A 629 20.62 12.16 -3.91
CA LEU A 629 21.92 12.28 -3.20
C LEU A 629 22.91 11.13 -3.53
N TYR A 630 22.42 9.94 -3.88
CA TYR A 630 23.22 8.74 -4.21
C TYR A 630 23.33 8.45 -5.72
N SER A 631 22.78 9.29 -6.59
CA SER A 631 23.02 9.20 -8.04
C SER A 631 24.54 9.22 -8.31
N PRO A 632 25.05 8.38 -9.22
CA PRO A 632 26.46 8.39 -9.59
C PRO A 632 26.84 9.79 -10.08
N ILE A 633 27.84 10.36 -9.43
CA ILE A 633 28.44 11.65 -9.77
C ILE A 633 29.38 11.40 -10.96
N SER A 634 29.53 12.36 -11.89
CA SER A 634 30.43 12.19 -13.05
C SER A 634 31.89 12.03 -12.59
N ASP A 635 32.79 11.51 -13.44
CA ASP A 635 34.18 11.36 -13.02
C ASP A 635 34.94 12.70 -12.99
N GLU A 636 34.54 13.71 -13.78
CA GLU A 636 35.08 15.07 -13.66
C GLU A 636 34.77 15.66 -12.28
N ASP A 637 33.50 15.59 -11.85
CA ASP A 637 33.06 16.05 -10.53
C ASP A 637 33.83 15.35 -9.39
N LYS A 638 34.18 14.06 -9.52
CA LYS A 638 35.00 13.35 -8.51
C LYS A 638 36.42 13.91 -8.43
N GLN A 639 37.03 14.12 -9.60
CA GLN A 639 38.39 14.67 -9.68
C GLN A 639 38.44 16.14 -9.24
N PHE A 640 37.36 16.89 -9.46
CA PHE A 640 37.21 18.27 -9.01
C PHE A 640 37.14 18.39 -7.48
N ILE A 641 36.28 17.59 -6.82
CA ILE A 641 36.22 17.55 -5.34
C ILE A 641 37.57 17.16 -4.74
N LYS A 642 38.25 16.16 -5.33
CA LYS A 642 39.57 15.73 -4.86
C LYS A 642 40.58 16.86 -4.95
N ARG A 643 40.81 17.42 -6.14
CA ARG A 643 41.78 18.51 -6.35
C ARG A 643 41.59 19.67 -5.36
N LEU A 644 40.36 20.17 -5.19
CA LEU A 644 40.11 21.29 -4.27
C LEU A 644 40.19 20.90 -2.78
N LEU A 645 40.04 19.63 -2.41
CA LEU A 645 40.35 19.16 -1.05
C LEU A 645 41.87 19.04 -0.86
N ASP A 646 42.57 18.46 -1.83
CA ASP A 646 44.02 18.26 -1.79
C ASP A 646 44.76 19.62 -1.75
N GLU A 647 44.27 20.63 -2.48
CA GLU A 647 44.87 21.99 -2.57
C GLU A 647 44.61 22.89 -1.35
N HIS A 648 43.49 22.71 -0.64
CA HIS A 648 43.03 23.70 0.35
C HIS A 648 42.70 23.13 1.75
N ALA A 649 42.68 21.81 1.96
CA ALA A 649 42.29 21.26 3.27
C ALA A 649 43.25 21.63 4.40
N GLU A 650 44.51 21.94 4.11
CA GLU A 650 45.48 22.38 5.11
C GLU A 650 45.30 23.85 5.51
N THR A 651 44.96 24.71 4.55
CA THR A 651 44.91 26.17 4.71
C THR A 651 43.52 26.72 5.02
N MET A 652 42.45 25.96 4.74
CA MET A 652 41.06 26.40 4.92
C MET A 652 40.27 25.48 5.87
N PRO A 653 39.52 26.04 6.85
CA PRO A 653 38.62 25.24 7.69
C PRO A 653 37.56 24.49 6.88
N TYR A 654 37.23 23.27 7.30
CA TYR A 654 36.33 22.35 6.60
C TYR A 654 34.97 22.97 6.27
N GLU A 655 34.37 23.72 7.19
CA GLU A 655 33.05 24.34 6.94
C GLU A 655 33.11 25.38 5.81
N LYS A 656 34.16 26.21 5.80
CA LYS A 656 34.42 27.19 4.72
C LYS A 656 34.77 26.47 3.41
N LEU A 657 35.64 25.46 3.46
CA LEU A 657 36.08 24.72 2.29
C LEU A 657 34.95 23.92 1.64
N ALA A 658 34.10 23.27 2.43
CA ALA A 658 32.94 22.55 1.90
C ALA A 658 31.98 23.49 1.17
N ALA A 659 31.71 24.68 1.73
CA ALA A 659 30.90 25.70 1.06
C ALA A 659 31.58 26.25 -0.22
N PHE A 660 32.89 26.50 -0.18
CA PHE A 660 33.70 26.97 -1.31
C PHE A 660 33.75 25.98 -2.48
N ILE A 661 33.87 24.67 -2.21
CA ILE A 661 33.79 23.61 -3.22
C ILE A 661 32.34 23.48 -3.73
N ALA A 662 31.35 23.47 -2.83
CA ALA A 662 29.94 23.37 -3.21
C ALA A 662 29.45 24.54 -4.07
N GLY A 663 30.03 25.74 -3.87
CA GLY A 663 29.71 26.95 -4.62
C GLY A 663 30.18 26.96 -6.07
N ARG A 664 31.13 26.10 -6.45
CA ARG A 664 31.66 26.01 -7.83
C ARG A 664 31.01 24.94 -8.71
N PHE A 665 30.07 24.16 -8.19
CA PHE A 665 29.28 23.28 -9.06
C PHE A 665 28.26 24.09 -9.86
N THR A 666 28.19 23.81 -11.16
CA THR A 666 27.21 24.39 -12.09
C THR A 666 25.78 23.85 -11.89
N SER A 667 25.59 22.81 -11.07
CA SER A 667 24.26 22.23 -10.80
C SER A 667 23.50 23.00 -9.71
N GLU A 668 22.23 23.30 -9.99
CA GLU A 668 21.35 24.12 -9.14
C GLU A 668 21.22 23.61 -7.68
N ASN A 669 21.41 22.31 -7.45
CA ASN A 669 21.21 21.71 -6.14
C ASN A 669 22.52 21.56 -5.37
N LYS A 670 22.88 22.59 -4.61
CA LYS A 670 24.11 22.65 -3.79
C LYS A 670 24.10 21.68 -2.60
N HIS A 671 22.92 21.29 -2.10
CA HIS A 671 22.79 20.52 -0.86
C HIS A 671 23.26 19.04 -0.96
N PRO A 672 23.05 18.31 -2.08
CA PRO A 672 23.70 17.04 -2.36
C PRO A 672 25.23 17.10 -2.34
N ASN A 673 25.81 18.15 -2.93
CA ASN A 673 27.26 18.25 -3.11
C ASN A 673 27.99 18.42 -1.76
N MET A 674 27.43 19.17 -0.81
CA MET A 674 27.94 19.22 0.58
C MET A 674 28.09 17.84 1.24
N SER A 675 27.13 16.93 1.01
CA SER A 675 27.17 15.57 1.56
C SER A 675 28.23 14.70 0.86
N ARG A 676 28.47 14.93 -0.44
CA ARG A 676 29.50 14.25 -1.23
C ARG A 676 30.90 14.72 -0.81
N ILE A 677 31.13 16.03 -0.68
CA ILE A 677 32.39 16.61 -0.18
C ILE A 677 32.73 16.04 1.21
N SER A 678 31.74 15.93 2.10
CA SER A 678 31.92 15.30 3.43
C SER A 678 32.43 13.85 3.36
N LEU A 679 32.04 13.08 2.34
CA LEU A 679 32.46 11.68 2.17
C LEU A 679 33.90 11.58 1.64
N TYR A 680 34.31 12.49 0.74
CA TYR A 680 35.71 12.56 0.27
C TYR A 680 36.63 13.08 1.37
N ALA A 681 36.26 14.15 2.07
CA ALA A 681 37.02 14.71 3.19
C ALA A 681 37.24 13.69 4.33
N MET A 682 36.25 12.86 4.64
CA MET A 682 36.39 11.74 5.60
C MET A 682 37.55 10.77 5.27
N CYS A 683 37.95 10.66 4.00
CA CYS A 683 39.03 9.78 3.56
C CYS A 683 40.37 10.50 3.34
N HIS A 684 40.37 11.83 3.29
CA HIS A 684 41.53 12.66 3.00
C HIS A 684 42.55 12.69 4.17
N PRO A 685 43.87 12.76 3.92
CA PRO A 685 44.90 12.65 4.98
C PRO A 685 44.76 13.68 6.10
N VAL A 686 44.55 14.95 5.76
CA VAL A 686 44.48 16.06 6.73
C VAL A 686 43.44 15.84 7.83
N TYR A 687 42.21 15.44 7.47
CA TYR A 687 41.15 15.20 8.46
C TYR A 687 41.34 13.91 9.26
N LYS A 688 42.09 12.94 8.73
CA LYS A 688 42.54 11.77 9.52
C LYS A 688 43.56 12.19 10.57
N ALA A 689 44.57 12.98 10.18
CA ALA A 689 45.59 13.50 11.07
C ALA A 689 44.99 14.38 12.18
N ARG A 690 44.04 15.28 11.85
CA ARG A 690 43.29 16.08 12.84
C ARG A 690 42.52 15.21 13.84
N LEU A 691 41.82 14.17 13.37
CA LEU A 691 41.11 13.22 14.23
C LEU A 691 42.07 12.37 15.11
N GLU A 692 43.27 12.09 14.62
CA GLU A 692 44.30 11.37 15.38
C GLU A 692 44.92 12.26 16.46
N LYS A 693 45.26 13.52 16.13
CA LYS A 693 45.70 14.56 17.08
C LYS A 693 44.66 14.83 18.18
N ALA A 694 43.37 14.83 17.83
CA ALA A 694 42.27 14.99 18.79
C ALA A 694 42.07 13.77 19.72
N GLY A 695 42.73 12.65 19.46
CA GLY A 695 42.60 11.41 20.22
C GLY A 695 41.25 10.73 20.01
N LYS A 696 41.19 9.76 19.09
CA LYS A 696 39.97 8.99 18.73
C LYS A 696 39.18 8.49 19.96
N THR A 697 39.86 8.08 21.04
CA THR A 697 39.23 7.62 22.29
C THR A 697 38.58 8.76 23.08
N ASN A 698 39.23 9.93 23.18
CA ASN A 698 38.69 11.10 23.89
C ASN A 698 37.44 11.64 23.18
N VAL A 699 37.52 11.82 21.85
CA VAL A 699 36.39 12.18 20.99
C VAL A 699 35.24 11.19 21.15
N MET A 700 35.54 9.89 21.26
CA MET A 700 34.51 8.86 21.50
C MET A 700 33.87 8.95 22.88
N ASN A 701 34.63 9.26 23.93
CA ASN A 701 34.11 9.40 25.29
C ASN A 701 33.15 10.59 25.38
N GLN A 702 33.52 11.75 24.84
CA GLN A 702 32.65 12.94 24.78
C GLN A 702 31.34 12.67 24.01
N LEU A 703 31.43 12.02 22.84
CA LEU A 703 30.26 11.64 22.06
C LEU A 703 29.37 10.58 22.72
N SER A 704 29.91 9.80 23.66
CA SER A 704 29.20 8.75 24.40
C SER A 704 28.56 9.29 25.68
N ALA A 705 29.21 10.24 26.36
CA ALA A 705 28.68 10.99 27.49
C ALA A 705 27.48 11.87 27.10
N GLY A 706 27.43 12.32 25.83
CA GLY A 706 26.31 13.11 25.30
C GLY A 706 26.31 14.57 25.73
N THR A 707 27.38 15.04 26.37
CA THR A 707 27.60 16.42 26.82
C THR A 707 27.73 17.41 25.65
N THR A 708 28.29 16.97 24.51
CA THR A 708 28.49 17.80 23.32
C THR A 708 27.79 17.18 22.09
N SER A 709 27.15 18.03 21.27
CA SER A 709 26.52 17.56 20.04
C SER A 709 27.56 17.20 18.96
N VAL A 710 27.24 16.22 18.10
CA VAL A 710 28.15 15.79 17.02
C VAL A 710 28.43 16.91 15.99
N LYS A 711 27.56 17.93 15.91
CA LYS A 711 27.78 19.10 15.05
C LYS A 711 28.84 20.01 15.69
N LYS A 712 28.63 20.42 16.95
CA LYS A 712 29.54 21.30 17.70
C LYS A 712 30.95 20.70 17.83
N LEU A 713 31.07 19.41 18.17
CA LEU A 713 32.37 18.74 18.26
C LEU A 713 33.07 18.58 16.90
N ALA A 714 32.32 18.61 15.79
CA ALA A 714 32.92 18.58 14.45
C ALA A 714 33.47 19.96 14.05
N GLU A 715 32.80 21.04 14.47
CA GLU A 715 33.27 22.43 14.31
C GLU A 715 34.52 22.68 15.17
N GLU A 716 34.49 22.30 16.45
CA GLU A 716 35.60 22.46 17.41
C GLU A 716 36.89 21.73 16.97
N LEU A 717 36.77 20.61 16.25
CA LEU A 717 37.91 19.80 15.77
C LEU A 717 38.28 20.06 14.30
N ASP A 718 37.55 20.94 13.62
CA ASP A 718 37.62 21.20 12.19
C ASP A 718 37.59 19.92 11.32
N LEU A 719 36.52 19.13 11.54
CA LEU A 719 36.27 17.83 10.94
C LEU A 719 34.91 17.75 10.23
N PRO A 720 34.75 16.90 9.21
CA PRO A 720 33.43 16.57 8.67
C PRO A 720 32.56 15.88 9.72
N SER A 721 31.39 16.43 10.07
CA SER A 721 30.48 15.80 11.07
C SER A 721 30.01 14.38 10.70
N VAL A 722 30.18 13.97 9.45
CA VAL A 722 29.95 12.59 8.97
C VAL A 722 31.04 11.63 9.46
N LEU A 723 32.30 12.07 9.55
CA LEU A 723 33.43 11.31 10.09
C LEU A 723 33.17 10.94 11.56
N LEU A 724 32.79 11.92 12.39
CA LEU A 724 32.45 11.70 13.81
C LEU A 724 31.22 10.80 13.98
N ARG A 725 30.16 10.97 13.17
CA ARG A 725 29.01 10.06 13.16
C ARG A 725 29.41 8.63 12.81
N ASN A 726 30.31 8.43 11.85
CA ASN A 726 30.79 7.10 11.47
C ASN A 726 31.70 6.47 12.53
N LEU A 727 32.57 7.26 13.18
CA LEU A 727 33.37 6.83 14.32
C LEU A 727 32.47 6.33 15.46
N HIS A 728 31.53 7.16 15.91
CA HIS A 728 30.56 6.84 16.96
C HIS A 728 29.70 5.61 16.61
N ARG A 729 29.27 5.47 15.35
CA ARG A 729 28.51 4.31 14.88
C ARG A 729 29.34 3.03 14.82
N LYS A 730 30.63 3.10 14.48
CA LYS A 730 31.57 1.96 14.53
C LYS A 730 31.87 1.56 15.98
N ALA A 731 32.10 2.53 16.86
CA ALA A 731 32.29 2.28 18.30
C ALA A 731 31.07 1.62 18.93
N LYS A 732 29.85 2.16 18.74
CA LYS A 732 28.61 1.53 19.23
C LYS A 732 28.33 0.12 18.69
N LYS A 733 28.92 -0.25 17.55
CA LYS A 733 28.91 -1.64 17.04
C LYS A 733 29.96 -2.55 17.70
N ARG A 734 31.03 -1.98 18.26
CA ARG A 734 32.06 -2.70 19.03
C ARG A 734 31.67 -2.85 20.51
N THR A 735 31.06 -1.83 21.13
CA THR A 735 30.64 -1.85 22.54
C THR A 735 29.62 -2.95 22.85
N TYR A 736 28.75 -3.29 21.90
CA TYR A 736 27.70 -4.30 22.07
C TYR A 736 27.91 -5.50 21.13
N PRO A 737 28.69 -6.52 21.52
CA PRO A 737 28.93 -7.70 20.69
C PRO A 737 27.62 -8.35 20.22
N ILE A 738 27.58 -8.75 18.94
CA ILE A 738 26.39 -9.35 18.30
C ILE A 738 26.17 -10.79 18.78
N LYS A 739 27.26 -11.50 19.10
CA LYS A 739 27.19 -12.84 19.71
C LYS A 739 26.67 -12.71 21.14
N TRP A 740 25.84 -13.68 21.53
CA TRP A 740 25.40 -13.88 22.91
C TRP A 740 26.20 -15.03 23.51
N THR A 741 26.70 -14.86 24.73
CA THR A 741 27.27 -15.97 25.52
C THR A 741 26.15 -16.86 26.09
N HIS A 742 26.53 -17.94 26.78
CA HIS A 742 25.58 -18.78 27.50
C HIS A 742 24.95 -17.99 28.65
N ASP A 743 25.78 -17.42 29.53
CA ASP A 743 25.38 -16.70 30.74
C ASP A 743 24.50 -15.47 30.41
N GLU A 744 24.84 -14.69 29.37
CA GLU A 744 23.98 -13.60 28.89
C GLU A 744 22.60 -14.11 28.44
N THR A 745 22.54 -15.34 27.91
CA THR A 745 21.29 -15.98 27.49
C THR A 745 20.49 -16.45 28.71
N GLU A 746 21.15 -16.99 29.73
CA GLU A 746 20.50 -17.42 30.97
C GLU A 746 19.98 -16.23 31.78
N GLN A 747 20.76 -15.17 31.94
CA GLN A 747 20.31 -13.93 32.59
C GLN A 747 19.09 -13.32 31.87
N LEU A 748 19.02 -13.42 30.54
CA LEU A 748 17.84 -13.00 29.79
C LEU A 748 16.63 -13.91 30.05
N ILE A 749 16.84 -15.24 30.18
CA ILE A 749 15.77 -16.19 30.51
C ILE A 749 15.24 -15.93 31.92
N LEU A 750 16.14 -15.83 32.92
CA LEU A 750 15.81 -15.51 34.31
C LEU A 750 15.07 -14.17 34.42
N TYR A 751 15.54 -13.12 33.73
CA TYR A 751 14.85 -11.82 33.69
C TYR A 751 13.43 -11.92 33.13
N VAL A 752 13.23 -12.75 32.10
CA VAL A 752 11.92 -12.95 31.45
C VAL A 752 10.99 -13.83 32.29
N GLN A 753 11.52 -14.78 33.07
CA GLN A 753 10.75 -15.62 33.99
C GLN A 753 10.36 -14.88 35.28
N SER A 754 11.23 -14.00 35.78
CA SER A 754 11.05 -13.23 37.02
C SER A 754 10.23 -11.95 36.87
N ASN A 755 9.89 -11.55 35.64
CA ASN A 755 9.14 -10.33 35.35
C ASN A 755 7.88 -10.65 34.55
N THR A 756 6.87 -9.77 34.62
CA THR A 756 5.69 -9.83 33.75
C THR A 756 5.81 -8.84 32.59
N LEU A 757 5.04 -9.06 31.52
CA LEU A 757 4.96 -8.14 30.39
C LEU A 757 4.31 -6.81 30.83
N PRO A 758 4.79 -5.63 30.36
CA PRO A 758 5.84 -5.44 29.36
C PRO A 758 7.27 -5.36 29.94
N TYR A 759 8.17 -6.21 29.43
CA TYR A 759 9.58 -6.26 29.85
C TYR A 759 10.34 -4.94 29.59
N ASN A 760 11.03 -4.42 30.60
CA ASN A 760 11.86 -3.22 30.49
C ASN A 760 13.25 -3.55 29.93
N TRP A 761 13.31 -3.78 28.61
CA TRP A 761 14.55 -4.09 27.90
C TRP A 761 15.68 -3.07 28.08
N LYS A 762 15.35 -1.81 28.42
CA LYS A 762 16.35 -0.76 28.67
C LYS A 762 17.04 -0.98 30.02
N LEU A 763 16.27 -1.32 31.05
CA LEU A 763 16.79 -1.66 32.39
C LEU A 763 17.64 -2.93 32.34
N PHE A 764 17.10 -4.04 31.80
CA PHE A 764 17.85 -5.29 31.65
C PHE A 764 19.18 -5.10 30.91
N SER A 765 19.19 -4.25 29.88
CA SER A 765 20.41 -3.99 29.10
C SER A 765 21.42 -3.10 29.81
N ALA A 766 20.96 -2.24 30.73
CA ALA A 766 21.84 -1.49 31.61
C ALA A 766 22.48 -2.39 32.67
N GLN A 767 21.71 -3.34 33.21
CA GLN A 767 22.19 -4.36 34.16
C GLN A 767 23.17 -5.35 33.49
N LEU A 768 22.86 -5.81 32.27
CA LEU A 768 23.70 -6.74 31.51
C LEU A 768 24.99 -6.09 30.97
N GLY A 769 24.96 -4.78 30.67
CA GLY A 769 26.10 -3.98 30.19
C GLY A 769 26.58 -4.28 28.76
N THR A 770 26.55 -5.54 28.32
CA THR A 770 27.15 -6.04 27.06
C THR A 770 26.20 -6.06 25.86
N LYS A 771 24.91 -5.77 26.05
CA LYS A 771 23.87 -5.72 25.01
C LYS A 771 23.02 -4.47 25.16
N ASN A 772 22.38 -4.02 24.08
CA ASN A 772 21.35 -2.98 24.13
C ASN A 772 19.93 -3.56 24.06
N GLY A 773 18.93 -2.79 24.52
CA GLY A 773 17.55 -3.27 24.65
C GLY A 773 16.92 -3.82 23.38
N ARG A 774 17.40 -3.40 22.21
CA ARG A 774 16.94 -3.94 20.92
C ARG A 774 17.53 -5.32 20.63
N GLN A 775 18.78 -5.58 21.01
CA GLN A 775 19.39 -6.92 20.95
C GLN A 775 18.68 -7.87 21.91
N SER A 776 18.43 -7.44 23.15
CA SER A 776 17.77 -8.23 24.19
C SER A 776 16.35 -8.65 23.76
N TYR A 777 15.56 -7.71 23.25
CA TYR A 777 14.26 -7.99 22.63
C TYR A 777 14.33 -8.99 21.47
N PHE A 778 15.30 -8.86 20.55
CA PHE A 778 15.42 -9.78 19.42
C PHE A 778 15.89 -11.18 19.82
N LYS A 779 16.77 -11.29 20.84
CA LYS A 779 17.18 -12.58 21.42
C LYS A 779 16.00 -13.25 22.13
N TRP A 780 15.22 -12.50 22.91
CA TRP A 780 13.97 -12.99 23.52
C TRP A 780 13.00 -13.54 22.46
N LEU A 781 12.75 -12.78 21.38
CA LEU A 781 11.95 -13.26 20.24
C LEU A 781 12.52 -14.54 19.60
N GLN A 782 13.84 -14.69 19.56
CA GLN A 782 14.49 -15.88 18.99
C GLN A 782 14.32 -17.10 19.90
N LEU A 783 14.52 -16.95 21.21
CA LEU A 783 14.33 -18.01 22.21
C LEU A 783 12.87 -18.46 22.27
N LYS A 784 11.92 -17.52 22.32
CA LYS A 784 10.47 -17.80 22.26
C LYS A 784 10.07 -18.54 20.99
N LYS A 785 10.65 -18.19 19.83
CA LYS A 785 10.42 -18.93 18.56
C LYS A 785 11.05 -20.34 18.53
N LYS A 786 11.97 -20.64 19.44
CA LYS A 786 12.60 -21.96 19.59
C LYS A 786 11.98 -22.81 20.70
N GLY A 787 11.01 -22.29 21.46
CA GLY A 787 10.48 -22.97 22.65
C GLY A 787 11.49 -23.06 23.80
N GLN A 788 12.39 -22.08 23.91
CA GLN A 788 13.40 -21.97 24.98
C GLN A 788 13.03 -20.91 26.03
N LEU A 789 11.75 -20.49 26.03
CA LEU A 789 11.09 -19.48 26.86
C LEU A 789 9.58 -19.74 26.86
#